data_AF-A0A8T3ZVK6-F1
#
_entry.id   AF-A0A8T3ZVK6-F1
#
_cell.length_a   1.000
_cell.length_b   1.000
_cell.length_c   1.000
_cell.angle_alpha   90.00
_cell.angle_beta   90.00
_cell.angle_gamma   90.00
#
_symmetry.space_group_name_H-M   'P 1'
#
loop_
_entity.id
_entity.type
_entity.pdbx_description
1 polymer ?
#
loop_
_entity_poly.entity_id
_entity_poly.type
_entity_poly.pdbx_seq_one_letter_code
_entity_poly.pdbx_strand_id
1 'polypeptide(L)'
;MGAWKRFLFITPFLAVFFLCSLAFEAAAEYNLYWGDLHAHSNFSDGQGTPAENFAFARDNASLDFYALTDHDGFLVEEKWNAVRGNASLFNEPGRFVAFSGFEWGNRFGHKPVYFKYDNGTMCNSGSTSCDTPEELYQSIANEGEGNALCHAAHPTLAGMETDWTHFNESYQPNVEFTPWYEYGANSVNYALLLGYKVGFIGVSDTHDMRPGTGMLTACYATELTREGILEALKHRRCYVSYSSGRIGMTFDVGGHGMGTEFCLQKNAIATARAEVDVSARILSIEFVKNNVTIGRKTDCSSSNCVYSLDTVINESSYLYSWVVAYNESSKKYPRAFASPVFVTSALIDAGGFDGSTTDLAGADLSNITSLVLEKSAFGKIVFAEGVNLCGGANLSEGVKITQNRIEVVASLPALNKPASLYLCNLAFINPRIMKDGAECPPTECALISYEGGTLAFRVNGFSAYWAEEAACVENWECGEWGACVNGVQRRSCVDSNSCGTDSEKPEEESMCSTSTTVPPTSSTSTTLATTTTLASTSTSPVTTTECSGNETKCVESQVENFVFNCVAGAWTKGVECIRGCTKLGVGGECKPLTNETLLFEYNKTLLQVRELLSNASAAGLNVSAEEEIVKKAILLAESKDHRQAIDLLSKTRASLQEKNSKIQEAKLVGGILQVVGICGTGLLFVFLAYAHLKNKREEKEHELQSRLQLEEEKERSQSVEW
;
A
#
# COMPACT_ATOMS: atom_id res chain seq x y z
N MET A 1 45.73 17.84 42.89
CA MET A 1 46.51 16.77 43.55
C MET A 1 45.62 15.53 43.62
N GLY A 2 45.82 14.38 42.98
CA GLY A 2 46.71 13.81 41.96
C GLY A 2 46.11 12.41 41.68
N ALA A 3 45.53 12.16 40.50
CA ALA A 3 46.08 11.35 39.41
C ALA A 3 46.85 10.09 39.84
N TRP A 4 46.41 8.88 39.46
CA TRP A 4 47.32 7.81 39.01
C TRP A 4 46.65 6.94 37.92
N LYS A 5 47.25 7.03 36.73
CA LYS A 5 47.09 6.17 35.56
C LYS A 5 47.71 4.79 35.82
N ARG A 6 47.24 3.76 35.12
CA ARG A 6 48.12 2.68 34.62
C ARG A 6 47.76 2.32 33.17
N PHE A 7 48.72 2.58 32.30
CA PHE A 7 48.89 1.98 30.98
C PHE A 7 49.45 0.56 31.13
N LEU A 8 49.02 -0.37 30.28
CA LEU A 8 49.86 -1.48 29.82
C LEU A 8 49.69 -1.64 28.30
N PHE A 9 50.80 -1.94 27.64
CA PHE A 9 51.03 -1.83 26.20
C PHE A 9 51.39 -3.23 25.64
N ILE A 10 50.92 -3.52 24.41
CA ILE A 10 51.46 -4.45 23.38
C ILE A 10 51.22 -5.98 23.54
N THR A 11 50.37 -6.57 22.67
CA THR A 11 50.79 -7.27 21.42
C THR A 11 49.57 -7.62 20.54
N PRO A 12 49.69 -7.60 19.20
CA PRO A 12 48.60 -7.87 18.26
C PRO A 12 48.58 -9.35 17.84
N PHE A 13 47.41 -9.99 17.86
CA PHE A 13 47.16 -11.17 17.04
C PHE A 13 45.90 -10.93 16.22
N LEU A 14 46.13 -10.79 14.91
CA LEU A 14 45.08 -10.78 13.89
C LEU A 14 44.26 -12.08 14.02
N ALA A 15 43.00 -11.94 14.42
CA ALA A 15 41.95 -12.83 13.99
C ALA A 15 41.20 -12.10 12.88
N VAL A 16 41.51 -12.47 11.64
CA VAL A 16 40.69 -12.16 10.45
C VAL A 16 39.38 -12.93 10.62
N PHE A 17 38.46 -12.37 11.40
CA PHE A 17 37.06 -12.76 11.34
C PHE A 17 36.45 -12.01 10.17
N PHE A 18 36.13 -12.79 9.14
CA PHE A 18 35.33 -12.42 8.00
C PHE A 18 34.01 -11.80 8.50
N LEU A 19 33.94 -10.47 8.56
CA LEU A 19 32.70 -9.74 8.76
C LEU A 19 31.90 -9.82 7.45
N CYS A 20 31.20 -10.93 7.24
CA CYS A 20 30.00 -10.91 6.43
C CYS A 20 28.97 -10.11 7.23
N SER A 21 29.04 -8.78 7.09
CA SER A 21 28.09 -7.85 7.65
C SER A 21 26.83 -7.98 6.81
N LEU A 22 25.95 -8.90 7.19
CA LEU A 22 24.53 -8.74 6.89
C LEU A 22 24.12 -7.45 7.60
N ALA A 23 24.15 -6.35 6.88
CA ALA A 23 23.50 -5.12 7.30
C ALA A 23 22.01 -5.46 7.39
N PHE A 24 21.57 -5.91 8.56
CA PHE A 24 20.20 -5.74 8.95
C PHE A 24 19.98 -4.23 8.99
N GLU A 25 19.38 -3.71 7.94
CA GLU A 25 18.86 -2.36 7.91
C GLU A 25 17.81 -2.32 9.03
N ALA A 26 18.17 -1.74 10.17
CA ALA A 26 17.23 -1.56 11.26
C ALA A 26 16.06 -0.73 10.73
N ALA A 27 14.83 -1.23 10.85
CA ALA A 27 13.65 -0.47 10.49
C ALA A 27 13.71 0.90 11.19
N ALA A 28 13.53 1.98 10.44
CA ALA A 28 13.59 3.32 11.00
C ALA A 28 12.56 3.46 12.13
N GLU A 29 13.01 3.92 13.30
CA GLU A 29 12.14 4.17 14.45
C GLU A 29 11.43 5.51 14.24
N TYR A 30 10.10 5.50 14.19
CA TYR A 30 9.28 6.71 14.04
C TYR A 30 8.69 7.16 15.39
N ASN A 31 8.65 8.47 15.59
CA ASN A 31 8.00 9.12 16.71
C ASN A 31 6.68 9.78 16.25
N LEU A 32 5.72 9.86 17.16
CA LEU A 32 4.42 10.49 16.91
C LEU A 32 4.44 11.97 17.32
N TYR A 33 4.13 12.85 16.38
CA TYR A 33 4.06 14.30 16.59
C TYR A 33 2.68 14.85 16.22
N TRP A 34 2.25 15.90 16.92
CA TRP A 34 0.95 16.53 16.79
C TRP A 34 1.07 17.95 16.24
N GLY A 35 0.23 18.30 15.28
CA GLY A 35 0.27 19.64 14.72
C GLY A 35 -1.00 20.10 14.05
N ASP A 36 -0.93 21.32 13.54
CA ASP A 36 -1.99 22.01 12.83
C ASP A 36 -1.37 22.78 11.65
N LEU A 37 -1.81 22.47 10.45
CA LEU A 37 -1.21 22.96 9.20
C LEU A 37 -2.07 24.02 8.51
N HIS A 38 -3.16 24.45 9.14
CA HIS A 38 -4.06 25.44 8.56
C HIS A 38 -4.70 26.30 9.65
N ALA A 39 -4.36 27.60 9.65
CA ALA A 39 -4.92 28.60 10.56
C ALA A 39 -4.65 30.02 10.01
N HIS A 40 -5.43 30.98 10.49
CA HIS A 40 -5.43 32.37 10.01
C HIS A 40 -5.16 33.35 11.15
N SER A 41 -4.47 34.46 10.83
CA SER A 41 -4.15 35.54 11.74
C SER A 41 -4.80 36.86 11.29
N ASN A 42 -4.51 37.95 11.98
CA ASN A 42 -4.92 39.29 11.59
C ASN A 42 -4.25 39.80 10.30
N PHE A 43 -3.43 38.98 9.65
CA PHE A 43 -2.86 39.29 8.35
C PHE A 43 -3.82 38.98 7.19
N SER A 44 -4.71 38.00 7.31
CA SER A 44 -5.92 37.88 6.48
C SER A 44 -7.18 38.32 7.26
N ASP A 45 -7.94 37.35 7.73
CA ASP A 45 -9.29 37.45 8.26
C ASP A 45 -9.45 36.71 9.61
N GLY A 46 -8.35 36.19 10.14
CA GLY A 46 -8.25 35.66 11.49
C GLY A 46 -7.95 36.71 12.55
N GLN A 47 -7.79 36.24 13.78
CA GLN A 47 -7.47 37.05 14.96
C GLN A 47 -6.04 36.81 15.44
N GLY A 48 -5.54 37.78 16.21
CA GLY A 48 -4.19 37.74 16.77
C GLY A 48 -3.11 37.99 15.72
N THR A 49 -1.95 38.42 16.18
CA THR A 49 -0.75 38.55 15.34
C THR A 49 -0.18 37.17 15.00
N PRO A 50 0.68 37.06 13.96
CA PRO A 50 1.43 35.83 13.71
C PRO A 50 2.18 35.32 14.95
N ALA A 51 2.84 36.22 15.69
CA ALA A 51 3.56 35.86 16.91
C ALA A 51 2.65 35.25 17.98
N GLU A 52 1.44 35.79 18.17
CA GLU A 52 0.45 35.25 19.11
C GLU A 52 -0.07 33.88 18.67
N ASN A 53 -0.27 33.66 17.37
CA ASN A 53 -0.69 32.37 16.84
C ASN A 53 0.40 31.29 17.03
N PHE A 54 1.66 31.57 16.67
CA PHE A 54 2.78 30.66 16.91
C PHE A 54 2.99 30.38 18.41
N ALA A 55 2.92 31.41 19.26
CA ALA A 55 3.02 31.25 20.70
C ALA A 55 1.87 30.39 21.26
N PHE A 56 0.64 30.62 20.82
CA PHE A 56 -0.50 29.81 21.25
C PHE A 56 -0.34 28.35 20.84
N ALA A 57 0.06 28.08 19.59
CA ALA A 57 0.31 26.73 19.10
C ALA A 57 1.33 25.98 19.97
N ARG A 58 2.48 26.61 20.25
CA ARG A 58 3.56 26.02 21.06
C ARG A 58 3.20 25.87 22.53
N ASP A 59 2.72 26.96 23.14
CA ASP A 59 2.69 27.09 24.60
C ASP A 59 1.31 26.76 25.21
N ASN A 60 0.22 26.95 24.46
CA ASN A 60 -1.15 26.73 24.93
C ASN A 60 -1.77 25.44 24.37
N ALA A 61 -1.64 25.21 23.07
CA ALA A 61 -2.12 23.99 22.42
C ALA A 61 -1.13 22.82 22.57
N SER A 62 0.13 23.11 22.91
CA SER A 62 1.22 22.13 23.03
C SER A 62 1.37 21.29 21.77
N LEU A 63 1.31 21.94 20.61
CA LEU A 63 1.60 21.31 19.33
C LEU A 63 3.11 21.11 19.19
N ASP A 64 3.50 20.04 18.50
CA ASP A 64 4.87 19.75 18.09
C ASP A 64 5.22 20.48 16.79
N PHE A 65 4.25 20.67 15.89
CA PHE A 65 4.43 21.44 14.66
C PHE A 65 3.23 22.30 14.29
N TYR A 66 3.47 23.41 13.59
CA TYR A 66 2.44 24.37 13.20
C TYR A 66 2.79 25.14 11.93
N ALA A 67 1.80 25.39 11.08
CA ALA A 67 1.88 26.33 9.96
C ALA A 67 0.79 27.41 10.10
N LEU A 68 1.19 28.67 10.05
CA LEU A 68 0.27 29.78 9.87
C LEU A 68 0.13 30.04 8.37
N THR A 69 -1.10 30.01 7.86
CA THR A 69 -1.38 29.98 6.42
C THR A 69 -2.46 30.99 6.05
N ASP A 70 -2.23 32.26 6.39
CA ASP A 70 -3.10 33.36 5.97
C ASP A 70 -3.33 33.33 4.44
N HIS A 71 -4.52 33.79 4.01
CA HIS A 71 -4.89 33.86 2.60
C HIS A 71 -3.89 34.70 1.79
N ASP A 72 -3.35 34.14 0.71
CA ASP A 72 -2.31 34.75 -0.13
C ASP A 72 -2.68 36.14 -0.70
N GLY A 73 -3.96 36.36 -1.01
CA GLY A 73 -4.49 37.64 -1.49
C GLY A 73 -4.31 38.82 -0.51
N PHE A 74 -4.09 38.54 0.78
CA PHE A 74 -3.89 39.55 1.81
C PHE A 74 -2.41 39.74 2.20
N LEU A 75 -1.55 38.82 1.79
CA LEU A 75 -0.13 38.79 2.15
C LEU A 75 0.73 39.61 1.18
N VAL A 76 0.69 40.94 1.34
CA VAL A 76 1.71 41.80 0.71
C VAL A 76 3.11 41.44 1.22
N GLU A 77 4.15 41.83 0.48
CA GLU A 77 5.55 41.45 0.76
C GLU A 77 5.97 41.67 2.22
N GLU A 78 5.58 42.80 2.83
CA GLU A 78 5.85 43.09 4.24
C GLU A 78 5.24 42.05 5.19
N LYS A 79 3.97 41.68 4.97
CA LYS A 79 3.28 40.66 5.78
C LYS A 79 3.87 39.28 5.55
N TRP A 80 4.18 38.92 4.30
CA TRP A 80 4.85 37.65 4.00
C TRP A 80 6.22 37.55 4.70
N ASN A 81 7.02 38.62 4.65
CA ASN A 81 8.29 38.70 5.37
C ASN A 81 8.10 38.54 6.89
N ALA A 82 7.04 39.10 7.45
CA ALA A 82 6.72 38.93 8.86
C ALA A 82 6.25 37.51 9.21
N VAL A 83 5.48 36.82 8.35
CA VAL A 83 5.13 35.39 8.54
C VAL A 83 6.40 34.54 8.54
N ARG A 84 7.28 34.71 7.55
CA ARG A 84 8.57 34.01 7.47
C ARG A 84 9.46 34.28 8.69
N GLY A 85 9.54 35.53 9.11
CA GLY A 85 10.29 35.93 10.29
C GLY A 85 9.78 35.29 11.57
N ASN A 86 8.46 35.19 11.76
CA ASN A 86 7.86 34.53 12.91
C ASN A 86 8.06 33.01 12.87
N ALA A 87 7.85 32.38 11.71
CA ALA A 87 8.13 30.96 11.55
C ALA A 87 9.59 30.62 11.91
N SER A 88 10.55 31.41 11.42
CA SER A 88 11.96 31.26 11.74
C SER A 88 12.26 31.47 13.23
N LEU A 89 11.64 32.49 13.85
CA LEU A 89 11.83 32.83 15.26
C LEU A 89 11.34 31.73 16.21
N PHE A 90 10.21 31.11 15.89
CA PHE A 90 9.60 30.09 16.74
C PHE A 90 10.08 28.67 16.42
N ASN A 91 10.73 28.44 15.28
CA ASN A 91 11.20 27.11 14.90
C ASN A 91 12.38 26.68 15.79
N GLU A 92 12.12 25.69 16.64
CA GLU A 92 13.05 25.08 17.58
C GLU A 92 13.10 23.56 17.31
N PRO A 93 13.92 23.08 16.36
CA PRO A 93 14.04 21.66 16.04
C PRO A 93 14.24 20.80 17.29
N GLY A 94 13.50 19.69 17.39
CA GLY A 94 13.46 18.82 18.57
C GLY A 94 12.47 19.26 19.66
N ARG A 95 11.82 20.42 19.52
CA ARG A 95 10.84 20.94 20.49
C ARG A 95 9.57 21.49 19.86
N PHE A 96 9.68 22.35 18.84
CA PHE A 96 8.55 22.94 18.13
C PHE A 96 8.94 23.31 16.70
N VAL A 97 8.31 22.69 15.72
CA VAL A 97 8.57 22.93 14.30
C VAL A 97 7.56 23.94 13.77
N ALA A 98 8.04 25.14 13.44
CA ALA A 98 7.21 26.19 12.88
C ALA A 98 7.48 26.32 11.38
N PHE A 99 6.45 26.23 10.54
CA PHE A 99 6.56 26.41 9.10
C PHE A 99 6.15 27.82 8.69
N SER A 100 6.88 28.42 7.76
CA SER A 100 6.35 29.55 6.99
C SER A 100 5.37 28.99 5.95
N GLY A 101 4.20 29.60 5.82
CA GLY A 101 3.19 29.16 4.87
C GLY A 101 2.14 30.20 4.53
N PHE A 102 1.30 29.88 3.56
CA PHE A 102 0.17 30.69 3.11
C PHE A 102 -0.89 29.77 2.53
N GLU A 103 -2.15 30.21 2.49
CA GLU A 103 -3.20 29.50 1.77
C GLU A 103 -3.36 30.10 0.37
N TRP A 104 -2.98 29.32 -0.64
CA TRP A 104 -3.29 29.62 -2.04
C TRP A 104 -4.74 29.25 -2.31
N GLY A 105 -5.58 30.15 -2.84
CA GLY A 105 -6.99 29.84 -3.01
C GLY A 105 -7.69 30.60 -4.13
N ASN A 106 -8.33 29.88 -5.04
CA ASN A 106 -9.21 30.45 -6.06
C ASN A 106 -10.25 29.41 -6.54
N ARG A 107 -10.75 29.54 -7.77
CA ARG A 107 -11.73 28.65 -8.41
C ARG A 107 -11.36 27.16 -8.46
N PHE A 108 -10.09 26.80 -8.22
CA PHE A 108 -9.61 25.40 -8.21
C PHE A 108 -9.56 24.80 -6.79
N GLY A 109 -10.12 25.51 -5.82
CA GLY A 109 -10.10 25.18 -4.41
C GLY A 109 -8.90 25.79 -3.69
N HIS A 110 -8.86 25.58 -2.39
CA HIS A 110 -7.82 26.14 -1.53
C HIS A 110 -6.73 25.12 -1.21
N LYS A 111 -5.50 25.62 -1.06
CA LYS A 111 -4.28 24.84 -0.89
C LYS A 111 -3.30 25.56 0.03
N PRO A 112 -3.27 25.23 1.34
CA PRO A 112 -2.20 25.65 2.23
C PRO A 112 -0.87 25.11 1.75
N VAL A 113 0.13 25.98 1.71
CA VAL A 113 1.51 25.72 1.27
C VAL A 113 2.43 26.00 2.44
N TYR A 114 3.39 25.11 2.68
CA TYR A 114 4.39 25.27 3.74
C TYR A 114 5.78 24.86 3.28
N PHE A 115 6.78 25.59 3.77
CA PHE A 115 8.16 25.51 3.30
C PHE A 115 9.12 25.01 4.39
N LYS A 116 10.10 24.22 3.96
CA LYS A 116 11.25 23.80 4.77
C LYS A 116 12.13 24.98 5.17
N TYR A 117 12.33 25.92 4.26
CA TYR A 117 13.20 27.08 4.46
C TYR A 117 12.40 28.37 4.39
N ASP A 118 12.73 29.33 5.25
CA ASP A 118 12.04 30.63 5.33
C ASP A 118 12.48 31.62 4.22
N ASN A 119 13.03 31.12 3.11
CA ASN A 119 13.34 31.89 1.91
C ASN A 119 12.36 31.60 0.75
N GLY A 120 11.37 30.73 0.96
CA GLY A 120 10.38 30.35 -0.03
C GLY A 120 9.62 31.54 -0.61
N THR A 121 9.33 31.46 -1.92
CA THR A 121 8.61 32.52 -2.63
C THR A 121 7.11 32.25 -2.59
N MET A 122 6.33 33.28 -2.23
CA MET A 122 4.87 33.15 -2.25
C MET A 122 4.35 33.16 -3.69
N CYS A 123 3.61 32.11 -4.03
CA CYS A 123 2.87 31.99 -5.28
C CYS A 123 1.46 32.56 -5.04
N ASN A 124 1.11 33.69 -5.64
CA ASN A 124 -0.16 34.37 -5.37
C ASN A 124 -1.23 34.00 -6.41
N SER A 125 -2.33 33.41 -5.95
CA SER A 125 -3.49 32.94 -6.74
C SER A 125 -4.17 34.01 -7.57
N GLY A 126 -4.03 35.29 -7.21
CA GLY A 126 -4.54 36.44 -7.98
C GLY A 126 -3.57 36.94 -9.06
N SER A 127 -2.35 36.39 -9.14
CA SER A 127 -1.37 36.77 -10.15
C SER A 127 -1.47 35.88 -11.39
N THR A 128 -1.23 36.45 -12.58
CA THR A 128 -1.32 35.70 -13.85
C THR A 128 -0.26 34.61 -14.02
N SER A 129 0.75 34.56 -13.14
CA SER A 129 1.82 33.56 -13.16
C SER A 129 1.67 32.50 -12.07
N CYS A 130 0.56 32.53 -11.32
CA CYS A 130 0.23 31.55 -10.29
C CYS A 130 -1.29 31.41 -10.10
N ASP A 131 -2.06 31.44 -11.20
CA ASP A 131 -3.53 31.33 -11.17
C ASP A 131 -4.01 29.87 -11.30
N THR A 132 -3.15 28.93 -11.69
CA THR A 132 -3.51 27.50 -11.77
C THR A 132 -2.75 26.61 -10.78
N PRO A 133 -3.31 25.43 -10.42
CA PRO A 133 -2.58 24.47 -9.60
C PRO A 133 -1.25 24.03 -10.21
N GLU A 134 -1.14 23.90 -11.54
CA GLU A 134 0.13 23.55 -12.20
C GLU A 134 1.21 24.60 -11.95
N GLU A 135 0.85 25.88 -11.98
CA GLU A 135 1.79 26.97 -11.70
C GLU A 135 2.19 26.98 -10.23
N LEU A 136 1.24 26.72 -9.32
CA LEU A 136 1.53 26.51 -7.90
C LEU A 136 2.50 25.34 -7.69
N TYR A 137 2.22 24.18 -8.28
CA TYR A 137 3.08 22.99 -8.19
C TYR A 137 4.47 23.25 -8.77
N GLN A 138 4.56 24.00 -9.87
CA GLN A 138 5.85 24.40 -10.43
C GLN A 138 6.60 25.33 -9.48
N SER A 139 5.91 26.26 -8.80
CA SER A 139 6.52 27.10 -7.77
C SER A 139 7.07 26.26 -6.61
N ILE A 140 6.32 25.25 -6.15
CA ILE A 140 6.77 24.30 -5.12
C ILE A 140 7.98 23.51 -5.62
N ALA A 141 7.96 23.02 -6.86
CA ALA A 141 9.06 22.28 -7.47
C ALA A 141 10.36 23.11 -7.53
N ASN A 142 10.25 24.42 -7.77
CA ASN A 142 11.40 25.33 -7.86
C ASN A 142 12.12 25.51 -6.51
N GLU A 143 11.48 25.22 -5.38
CA GLU A 143 12.12 25.21 -4.06
C GLU A 143 13.06 24.01 -3.88
N GLY A 144 12.99 23.01 -4.78
CA GLY A 144 13.71 21.76 -4.71
C GLY A 144 12.87 20.63 -4.12
N GLU A 145 13.13 19.40 -4.57
CA GLU A 145 12.33 18.24 -4.21
C GLU A 145 12.24 18.06 -2.69
N GLY A 146 11.02 18.03 -2.16
CA GLY A 146 10.74 17.84 -0.73
C GLY A 146 10.98 19.08 0.15
N ASN A 147 11.32 20.24 -0.43
CA ASN A 147 11.52 21.47 0.33
C ASN A 147 10.24 22.29 0.55
N ALA A 148 9.14 21.96 -0.13
CA ALA A 148 7.82 22.52 0.10
C ALA A 148 6.75 21.51 -0.31
N LEU A 149 5.57 21.62 0.29
CA LEU A 149 4.38 20.83 -0.03
C LEU A 149 3.13 21.71 0.12
N CYS A 150 2.04 21.27 -0.48
CA CYS A 150 0.71 21.77 -0.17
C CYS A 150 -0.26 20.62 0.14
N HIS A 151 -1.46 20.95 0.58
CA HIS A 151 -2.56 19.99 0.71
C HIS A 151 -3.86 20.58 0.18
N ALA A 152 -4.84 19.74 -0.16
CA ALA A 152 -6.18 20.23 -0.48
C ALA A 152 -6.92 20.60 0.81
N ALA A 153 -7.34 21.86 0.94
CA ALA A 153 -8.11 22.34 2.07
C ALA A 153 -9.62 22.17 1.84
N HIS A 154 -10.33 21.89 2.94
CA HIS A 154 -11.80 21.84 3.06
C HIS A 154 -12.53 21.50 1.75
N PRO A 155 -12.26 20.32 1.15
CA PRO A 155 -12.43 20.10 -0.30
C PRO A 155 -13.87 20.14 -0.79
N THR A 156 -14.85 20.10 0.12
CA THR A 156 -16.29 20.17 -0.19
C THR A 156 -16.97 21.46 0.27
N LEU A 157 -16.19 22.45 0.71
CA LEU A 157 -16.72 23.76 1.09
C LEU A 157 -17.20 24.53 -0.14
N ALA A 158 -18.47 24.95 -0.10
CA ALA A 158 -19.13 25.57 -1.24
C ALA A 158 -18.45 26.89 -1.66
N GLY A 159 -18.07 26.99 -2.95
CA GLY A 159 -17.34 28.11 -3.52
C GLY A 159 -15.81 28.03 -3.38
N MET A 160 -15.30 27.00 -2.71
CA MET A 160 -13.88 26.72 -2.48
C MET A 160 -13.55 25.25 -2.74
N GLU A 161 -14.39 24.56 -3.52
CA GLU A 161 -14.30 23.13 -3.72
C GLU A 161 -12.99 22.74 -4.42
N THR A 162 -12.37 21.65 -3.97
CA THR A 162 -11.15 21.15 -4.61
C THR A 162 -11.47 20.55 -5.98
N ASP A 163 -10.83 21.08 -7.03
CA ASP A 163 -10.86 20.44 -8.35
C ASP A 163 -9.80 19.33 -8.42
N TRP A 164 -10.27 18.09 -8.29
CA TRP A 164 -9.40 16.91 -8.30
C TRP A 164 -8.77 16.62 -9.66
N THR A 165 -9.25 17.20 -10.76
CA THR A 165 -8.64 16.99 -12.10
C THR A 165 -7.22 17.56 -12.19
N HIS A 166 -6.90 18.49 -11.28
CA HIS A 166 -5.59 19.10 -11.12
C HIS A 166 -4.77 18.46 -9.98
N PHE A 167 -5.12 17.25 -9.54
CA PHE A 167 -4.38 16.56 -8.47
C PHE A 167 -2.94 16.22 -8.91
N ASN A 168 -1.96 16.56 -8.08
CA ASN A 168 -0.57 16.13 -8.26
C ASN A 168 -0.01 15.58 -6.94
N GLU A 169 0.14 14.26 -6.89
CA GLU A 169 0.58 13.54 -5.69
C GLU A 169 1.95 13.97 -5.17
N SER A 170 2.87 14.42 -6.05
CA SER A 170 4.23 14.81 -5.66
C SER A 170 4.27 16.08 -4.82
N TYR A 171 3.27 16.96 -4.99
CA TYR A 171 3.22 18.28 -4.35
C TYR A 171 2.02 18.44 -3.43
N GLN A 172 0.93 17.72 -3.69
CA GLN A 172 -0.31 17.69 -2.89
C GLN A 172 -0.61 16.29 -2.36
N PRO A 173 0.26 15.67 -1.54
CA PRO A 173 0.07 14.29 -1.07
C PRO A 173 -1.06 14.13 -0.04
N ASN A 174 -1.49 15.22 0.61
CA ASN A 174 -2.47 15.19 1.70
C ASN A 174 -3.73 16.01 1.40
N VAL A 175 -4.80 15.70 2.14
CA VAL A 175 -6.07 16.43 2.13
C VAL A 175 -6.63 16.54 3.54
N GLU A 176 -7.28 17.68 3.80
CA GLU A 176 -8.10 17.87 4.99
C GLU A 176 -9.32 16.95 4.94
N PHE A 177 -9.32 15.94 5.81
CA PHE A 177 -10.35 14.92 5.79
C PHE A 177 -11.38 15.16 6.89
N THR A 178 -12.67 15.26 6.51
CA THR A 178 -13.78 15.35 7.46
C THR A 178 -14.88 14.37 7.10
N PRO A 179 -15.31 13.46 7.99
CA PRO A 179 -16.22 12.38 7.62
C PRO A 179 -17.68 12.83 7.35
N TRP A 180 -18.00 14.10 7.59
CA TRP A 180 -19.38 14.61 7.62
C TRP A 180 -19.84 15.18 6.28
N TYR A 181 -18.90 15.50 5.39
CA TYR A 181 -19.15 16.17 4.11
C TYR A 181 -18.47 15.42 2.94
N GLU A 182 -18.44 14.09 2.99
CA GLU A 182 -17.71 13.25 2.03
C GLU A 182 -18.54 12.80 0.81
N TYR A 183 -19.53 13.59 0.40
CA TYR A 183 -20.39 13.28 -0.73
C TYR A 183 -20.23 14.34 -1.84
N GLY A 184 -20.19 13.88 -3.09
CA GLY A 184 -20.06 14.75 -4.27
C GLY A 184 -18.73 14.58 -4.99
N ALA A 185 -18.58 15.24 -6.15
CA ALA A 185 -17.40 15.11 -7.01
C ALA A 185 -16.13 15.72 -6.40
N ASN A 186 -16.26 16.52 -5.34
CA ASN A 186 -15.13 17.16 -4.66
C ASN A 186 -14.75 16.46 -3.36
N SER A 187 -15.42 15.37 -2.96
CA SER A 187 -15.11 14.68 -1.71
C SER A 187 -13.81 13.86 -1.78
N VAL A 188 -13.20 13.61 -0.62
CA VAL A 188 -12.03 12.75 -0.50
C VAL A 188 -12.38 11.32 -0.92
N ASN A 189 -13.58 10.84 -0.54
CA ASN A 189 -14.08 9.54 -0.99
C ASN A 189 -14.17 9.44 -2.51
N TYR A 190 -14.52 10.52 -3.21
CA TYR A 190 -14.54 10.54 -4.68
C TYR A 190 -13.12 10.53 -5.25
N ALA A 191 -12.20 11.29 -4.68
CA ALA A 191 -10.79 11.28 -5.06
C ALA A 191 -10.18 9.87 -4.97
N LEU A 192 -10.44 9.16 -3.86
CA LEU A 192 -10.00 7.77 -3.67
C LEU A 192 -10.65 6.81 -4.69
N LEU A 193 -11.91 7.01 -5.06
CA LEU A 193 -12.58 6.23 -6.11
C LEU A 193 -12.00 6.45 -7.50
N LEU A 194 -11.45 7.64 -7.78
CA LEU A 194 -10.73 7.93 -9.02
C LEU A 194 -9.30 7.34 -9.04
N GLY A 195 -8.86 6.76 -7.93
CA GLY A 195 -7.52 6.17 -7.79
C GLY A 195 -6.45 7.17 -7.34
N TYR A 196 -6.84 8.38 -6.91
CA TYR A 196 -5.89 9.32 -6.30
C TYR A 196 -5.44 8.83 -4.94
N LYS A 197 -4.15 8.99 -4.67
CA LYS A 197 -3.52 8.52 -3.42
C LYS A 197 -3.27 9.71 -2.51
N VAL A 198 -4.20 9.94 -1.61
CA VAL A 198 -4.17 11.07 -0.67
C VAL A 198 -4.08 10.59 0.76
N GLY A 199 -3.27 11.29 1.56
CA GLY A 199 -3.17 11.13 3.01
C GLY A 199 -4.16 12.02 3.72
N PHE A 200 -4.57 11.62 4.92
CA PHE A 200 -5.54 12.34 5.73
C PHE A 200 -4.82 13.17 6.78
N ILE A 201 -5.11 14.46 6.78
CA ILE A 201 -4.65 15.41 7.79
C ILE A 201 -5.84 16.13 8.41
N GLY A 202 -5.70 16.49 9.68
CA GLY A 202 -6.71 17.21 10.45
C GLY A 202 -6.19 18.59 10.84
N VAL A 203 -6.94 19.64 10.56
CA VAL A 203 -6.51 21.01 10.84
C VAL A 203 -7.63 21.81 11.47
N SER A 204 -7.31 22.95 12.08
CA SER A 204 -8.33 23.79 12.69
C SER A 204 -9.05 24.67 11.69
N ASP A 205 -8.34 25.19 10.67
CA ASP A 205 -8.79 26.32 9.84
C ASP A 205 -9.37 27.44 10.72
N THR A 206 -8.66 27.72 11.83
CA THR A 206 -9.17 28.65 12.82
C THR A 206 -8.90 30.09 12.45
N HIS A 207 -9.91 30.93 12.68
CA HIS A 207 -9.86 32.38 12.55
C HIS A 207 -9.90 33.09 13.92
N ASP A 208 -9.90 32.34 15.03
CA ASP A 208 -10.10 32.87 16.39
C ASP A 208 -8.83 32.84 17.27
N MET A 209 -7.65 32.67 16.66
CA MET A 209 -6.34 32.58 17.33
C MET A 209 -6.22 31.36 18.26
N ARG A 210 -6.89 30.25 17.93
CA ARG A 210 -6.83 28.99 18.70
C ARG A 210 -6.43 27.80 17.83
N PRO A 211 -5.22 27.80 17.24
CA PRO A 211 -4.75 26.64 16.49
C PRO A 211 -4.73 25.39 17.38
N GLY A 212 -4.95 24.25 16.75
CA GLY A 212 -5.11 22.96 17.42
C GLY A 212 -6.47 22.72 18.07
N THR A 213 -7.48 23.55 17.78
CA THR A 213 -8.87 23.31 18.15
C THR A 213 -9.64 22.60 17.04
N GLY A 214 -10.63 21.77 17.40
CA GLY A 214 -11.36 20.96 16.42
C GLY A 214 -10.60 19.69 16.03
N MET A 215 -9.79 19.77 14.97
CA MET A 215 -8.98 18.66 14.44
C MET A 215 -7.48 18.93 14.57
N LEU A 216 -6.71 17.85 14.63
CA LEU A 216 -5.26 17.83 14.69
C LEU A 216 -4.72 16.82 13.69
N THR A 217 -3.53 17.13 13.17
CA THR A 217 -2.74 16.21 12.38
C THR A 217 -1.78 15.50 13.30
N ALA A 218 -1.75 14.18 13.22
CA ALA A 218 -0.74 13.37 13.87
C ALA A 218 0.16 12.78 12.79
N CYS A 219 1.48 12.89 12.91
CA CYS A 219 2.43 12.38 11.91
C CYS A 219 3.52 11.52 12.56
N TYR A 220 3.90 10.46 11.86
CA TYR A 220 5.03 9.59 12.20
C TYR A 220 6.29 10.03 11.45
N ALA A 221 7.21 10.67 12.19
CA ALA A 221 8.49 11.17 11.67
C ALA A 221 9.66 10.62 12.47
N THR A 222 10.81 10.47 11.84
CA THR A 222 12.05 10.00 12.50
C THR A 222 12.59 11.01 13.50
N GLU A 223 12.35 12.31 13.25
CA GLU A 223 12.78 13.42 14.09
C GLU A 223 11.81 14.61 14.00
N LEU A 224 11.76 15.41 15.07
CA LEU A 224 10.96 16.64 15.12
C LEU A 224 11.70 17.80 14.45
N THR A 225 11.82 17.75 13.13
CA THR A 225 12.43 18.78 12.27
C THR A 225 11.48 19.13 11.13
N ARG A 226 11.71 20.25 10.42
CA ARG A 226 10.90 20.59 9.24
C ARG A 226 11.05 19.50 8.17
N GLU A 227 12.25 18.98 8.01
CA GLU A 227 12.62 17.84 7.17
C GLU A 227 11.81 16.60 7.52
N GLY A 228 11.84 16.18 8.78
CA GLY A 228 11.16 14.97 9.25
C GLY A 228 9.64 15.06 9.09
N ILE A 229 9.04 16.21 9.43
CA ILE A 229 7.59 16.42 9.28
C ILE A 229 7.18 16.52 7.80
N LEU A 230 7.93 17.23 6.95
CA LEU A 230 7.66 17.26 5.51
C LEU A 230 7.81 15.88 4.87
N GLU A 231 8.79 15.09 5.29
CA GLU A 231 8.96 13.72 4.80
C GLU A 231 7.81 12.81 5.25
N ALA A 232 7.34 12.93 6.50
CA ALA A 232 6.13 12.25 6.96
C ALA A 232 4.87 12.64 6.15
N LEU A 233 4.70 13.92 5.83
CA LEU A 233 3.60 14.40 5.00
C LEU A 233 3.73 13.91 3.55
N LYS A 234 4.93 13.96 2.95
CA LYS A 234 5.20 13.46 1.58
C LYS A 234 4.80 11.99 1.44
N HIS A 235 5.08 11.19 2.47
CA HIS A 235 4.77 9.76 2.51
C HIS A 235 3.44 9.44 3.19
N ARG A 236 2.59 10.46 3.46
CA ARG A 236 1.25 10.31 4.04
C ARG A 236 1.22 9.49 5.33
N ARG A 237 2.30 9.51 6.12
CA ARG A 237 2.38 8.82 7.42
C ARG A 237 1.72 9.64 8.52
N CYS A 238 0.55 10.19 8.20
CA CYS A 238 -0.20 11.06 9.07
C CYS A 238 -1.65 10.58 9.20
N TYR A 239 -2.35 11.07 10.20
CA TYR A 239 -3.74 10.77 10.41
C TYR A 239 -4.45 11.93 11.11
N VAL A 240 -5.77 11.94 11.00
CA VAL A 240 -6.63 12.94 11.63
C VAL A 240 -6.94 12.52 13.05
N SER A 241 -6.94 13.47 13.97
CA SER A 241 -7.50 13.34 15.31
C SER A 241 -8.47 14.47 15.60
N TYR A 242 -9.69 14.16 16.05
CA TYR A 242 -10.79 15.12 16.18
C TYR A 242 -11.34 15.19 17.61
N SER A 243 -12.03 16.30 17.92
CA SER A 243 -12.74 16.57 19.18
C SER A 243 -11.82 16.72 20.39
N SER A 244 -10.64 17.33 20.16
CA SER A 244 -9.65 17.67 21.19
C SER A 244 -9.06 16.47 21.94
N GLY A 245 -9.08 15.26 21.36
CA GLY A 245 -8.49 14.08 21.98
C GLY A 245 -7.37 13.51 21.13
N ARG A 246 -6.12 13.68 21.56
CA ARG A 246 -4.94 13.01 21.00
C ARG A 246 -5.10 11.48 21.14
N ILE A 247 -5.51 10.82 20.06
CA ILE A 247 -5.60 9.36 19.98
C ILE A 247 -4.32 8.86 19.31
N GLY A 248 -3.44 8.20 20.05
CA GLY A 248 -2.33 7.45 19.46
C GLY A 248 -2.87 6.30 18.63
N MET A 249 -2.46 6.17 17.38
CA MET A 249 -2.94 5.11 16.49
C MET A 249 -1.90 4.71 15.45
N THR A 250 -1.60 3.42 15.37
CA THR A 250 -0.99 2.82 14.19
C THR A 250 -2.05 2.12 13.35
N PHE A 251 -1.82 2.08 12.04
CA PHE A 251 -2.62 1.29 11.11
C PHE A 251 -1.69 0.72 10.05
N ASP A 252 -1.79 -0.58 9.79
CA ASP A 252 -1.02 -1.29 8.78
C ASP A 252 -1.86 -2.35 8.06
N VAL A 253 -1.45 -2.70 6.84
CA VAL A 253 -2.03 -3.80 6.06
C VAL A 253 -0.89 -4.69 5.58
N GLY A 254 -0.88 -5.95 6.02
CA GLY A 254 0.19 -6.89 5.70
C GLY A 254 1.56 -6.42 6.21
N GLY A 255 1.61 -5.64 7.29
CA GLY A 255 2.85 -5.03 7.80
C GLY A 255 3.25 -3.71 7.14
N HIS A 256 2.50 -3.22 6.15
CA HIS A 256 2.75 -1.93 5.50
C HIS A 256 1.91 -0.82 6.17
N GLY A 257 2.56 0.14 6.83
CA GLY A 257 1.91 1.20 7.59
C GLY A 257 1.13 2.22 6.74
N MET A 258 0.27 3.02 7.38
CA MET A 258 -0.52 4.08 6.73
C MET A 258 0.30 4.95 5.76
N GLY A 259 -0.30 5.32 4.62
CA GLY A 259 0.32 6.13 3.58
C GLY A 259 1.13 5.34 2.54
N THR A 260 1.54 4.11 2.87
CA THR A 260 2.33 3.25 1.99
C THR A 260 1.54 2.72 0.80
N GLU A 261 2.29 2.29 -0.20
CA GLU A 261 1.80 1.64 -1.40
C GLU A 261 2.58 0.36 -1.61
N PHE A 262 1.87 -0.73 -1.86
CA PHE A 262 2.49 -2.00 -2.18
C PHE A 262 1.54 -2.82 -3.07
N CYS A 263 1.97 -4.01 -3.47
CA CYS A 263 1.14 -4.85 -4.30
C CYS A 263 1.25 -6.30 -3.91
N LEU A 264 0.14 -7.01 -4.03
CA LEU A 264 0.01 -8.41 -3.71
C LEU A 264 -0.54 -9.17 -4.90
N GLN A 265 -0.29 -10.48 -4.91
CA GLN A 265 -0.91 -11.38 -5.85
C GLN A 265 -2.43 -11.28 -5.77
N LYS A 266 -3.11 -11.40 -6.90
CA LYS A 266 -4.57 -11.37 -6.96
C LYS A 266 -5.15 -12.49 -6.10
N ASN A 267 -6.10 -12.13 -5.26
CA ASN A 267 -6.73 -12.98 -4.23
C ASN A 267 -5.82 -13.34 -3.05
N ALA A 268 -4.68 -12.67 -2.88
CA ALA A 268 -3.90 -12.78 -1.65
C ALA A 268 -4.74 -12.33 -0.44
N ILE A 269 -4.44 -12.90 0.73
CA ILE A 269 -5.00 -12.48 2.00
C ILE A 269 -4.00 -11.51 2.63
N ALA A 270 -4.50 -10.34 3.03
CA ALA A 270 -3.74 -9.37 3.81
C ALA A 270 -4.45 -9.14 5.15
N THR A 271 -3.67 -9.01 6.22
CA THR A 271 -4.19 -8.67 7.55
C THR A 271 -4.16 -7.16 7.72
N ALA A 272 -5.32 -6.53 7.85
CA ALA A 272 -5.40 -5.14 8.33
C ALA A 272 -5.30 -5.13 9.86
N ARG A 273 -4.47 -4.25 10.43
CA ARG A 273 -4.26 -4.13 11.87
C ARG A 273 -4.26 -2.66 12.28
N ALA A 274 -4.92 -2.37 13.40
CA ALA A 274 -4.80 -1.09 14.10
C ALA A 274 -4.49 -1.32 15.57
N GLU A 275 -3.63 -0.48 16.11
CA GLU A 275 -3.34 -0.39 17.54
C GLU A 275 -3.59 1.03 17.99
N VAL A 276 -4.41 1.17 19.02
CA VAL A 276 -4.97 2.44 19.46
C VAL A 276 -4.66 2.62 20.94
N ASP A 277 -4.14 3.79 21.29
CA ASP A 277 -3.93 4.25 22.67
C ASP A 277 -4.55 5.64 22.87
N VAL A 278 -5.46 5.75 23.83
CA VAL A 278 -6.16 6.99 24.13
C VAL A 278 -6.53 7.05 25.61
N SER A 279 -6.41 8.24 26.21
CA SER A 279 -6.91 8.52 27.57
C SER A 279 -8.45 8.67 27.62
N ALA A 280 -9.17 7.77 26.96
CA ALA A 280 -10.62 7.73 26.84
C ALA A 280 -11.08 6.27 26.65
N ARG A 281 -12.38 6.01 26.79
CA ARG A 281 -12.92 4.66 26.53
C ARG A 281 -13.12 4.48 25.02
N ILE A 282 -12.42 3.54 24.41
CA ILE A 282 -12.59 3.21 22.99
C ILE A 282 -13.98 2.58 22.80
N LEU A 283 -14.78 3.13 21.88
CA LEU A 283 -16.11 2.65 21.52
C LEU A 283 -16.07 1.72 20.31
N SER A 284 -15.30 2.09 19.29
CA SER A 284 -15.13 1.25 18.10
C SER A 284 -13.80 1.49 17.40
N ILE A 285 -13.31 0.43 16.76
CA ILE A 285 -12.29 0.46 15.71
C ILE A 285 -12.89 -0.19 14.47
N GLU A 286 -12.87 0.50 13.35
CA GLU A 286 -13.42 0.05 12.07
C GLU A 286 -12.34 0.03 11.01
N PHE A 287 -12.47 -0.91 10.07
CA PHE A 287 -11.67 -0.94 8.86
C PHE A 287 -12.57 -0.70 7.66
N VAL A 288 -12.16 0.22 6.80
CA VAL A 288 -12.84 0.56 5.55
C VAL A 288 -11.94 0.12 4.41
N LYS A 289 -12.51 -0.56 3.42
CA LYS A 289 -11.87 -0.93 2.15
C LYS A 289 -12.74 -0.41 1.01
N ASN A 290 -12.19 0.40 0.12
CA ASN A 290 -12.91 0.95 -1.04
C ASN A 290 -14.26 1.60 -0.67
N ASN A 291 -14.26 2.47 0.34
CA ASN A 291 -15.46 3.12 0.92
C ASN A 291 -16.48 2.17 1.58
N VAL A 292 -16.14 0.90 1.81
CA VAL A 292 -17.01 -0.08 2.48
C VAL A 292 -16.38 -0.54 3.79
N THR A 293 -17.11 -0.45 4.90
CA THR A 293 -16.68 -1.01 6.19
C THR A 293 -16.63 -2.54 6.09
N ILE A 294 -15.44 -3.12 6.24
CA ILE A 294 -15.22 -4.58 6.17
C ILE A 294 -15.18 -5.25 7.54
N GLY A 295 -15.04 -4.48 8.62
CA GLY A 295 -15.16 -5.00 9.97
C GLY A 295 -15.14 -3.91 11.02
N ARG A 296 -15.67 -4.25 12.19
CA ARG A 296 -15.81 -3.36 13.34
C ARG A 296 -15.57 -4.15 14.63
N LYS A 297 -14.71 -3.63 15.49
CA LYS A 297 -14.51 -4.07 16.88
C LYS A 297 -15.17 -3.08 17.82
N THR A 298 -15.97 -3.56 18.78
CA THR A 298 -16.65 -2.72 19.80
C THR A 298 -16.34 -3.14 21.25
N ASP A 299 -15.66 -4.27 21.42
CA ASP A 299 -15.30 -4.90 22.68
C ASP A 299 -13.83 -4.57 23.07
N CYS A 300 -13.48 -3.29 23.07
CA CYS A 300 -12.18 -2.82 23.55
C CYS A 300 -12.19 -2.68 25.07
N SER A 301 -11.24 -3.31 25.76
CA SER A 301 -11.26 -3.50 27.22
C SER A 301 -10.63 -2.37 28.05
N SER A 302 -10.04 -1.33 27.44
CA SER A 302 -9.54 -0.13 28.16
C SER A 302 -9.05 0.97 27.19
N SER A 303 -8.20 1.88 27.67
CA SER A 303 -7.52 2.96 26.93
C SER A 303 -6.61 2.48 25.81
N ASN A 304 -6.22 1.21 25.79
CA ASN A 304 -5.48 0.57 24.70
C ASN A 304 -6.33 -0.54 24.05
N CYS A 305 -6.31 -0.63 22.72
CA CYS A 305 -6.97 -1.70 21.99
C CYS A 305 -6.25 -2.02 20.67
N VAL A 306 -6.14 -3.32 20.38
CA VAL A 306 -5.65 -3.83 19.09
C VAL A 306 -6.82 -4.52 18.37
N TYR A 307 -6.91 -4.28 17.08
CA TYR A 307 -7.85 -4.97 16.19
C TYR A 307 -7.11 -5.46 14.94
N SER A 308 -7.38 -6.69 14.54
CA SER A 308 -6.84 -7.29 13.31
C SER A 308 -7.95 -8.01 12.55
N LEU A 309 -7.91 -7.93 11.23
CA LEU A 309 -8.88 -8.54 10.33
C LEU A 309 -8.21 -8.95 9.02
N ASP A 310 -8.34 -10.22 8.67
CA ASP A 310 -7.93 -10.72 7.37
C ASP A 310 -8.92 -10.31 6.28
N THR A 311 -8.40 -9.88 5.14
CA THR A 311 -9.21 -9.49 3.98
C THR A 311 -8.53 -9.94 2.68
N VAL A 312 -9.35 -10.28 1.68
CA VAL A 312 -8.87 -10.73 0.37
C VAL A 312 -8.66 -9.52 -0.53
N ILE A 313 -7.51 -9.45 -1.21
CA ILE A 313 -7.17 -8.42 -2.20
C ILE A 313 -7.44 -8.95 -3.61
N ASN A 314 -8.71 -8.87 -4.03
CA ASN A 314 -9.20 -9.31 -5.34
C ASN A 314 -9.09 -8.25 -6.45
N GLU A 315 -9.02 -6.98 -6.06
CA GLU A 315 -8.86 -5.80 -6.91
C GLU A 315 -7.99 -4.78 -6.19
N SER A 316 -7.40 -3.83 -6.94
CA SER A 316 -6.66 -2.74 -6.32
C SER A 316 -7.56 -1.98 -5.34
N SER A 317 -7.05 -1.78 -4.13
CA SER A 317 -7.84 -1.35 -2.99
C SER A 317 -7.09 -0.32 -2.18
N TYR A 318 -7.82 0.55 -1.49
CA TYR A 318 -7.30 1.33 -0.37
C TYR A 318 -8.01 0.91 0.91
N LEU A 319 -7.26 0.86 2.01
CA LEU A 319 -7.78 0.54 3.33
C LEU A 319 -7.38 1.60 4.33
N TYR A 320 -8.26 1.93 5.26
CA TYR A 320 -7.96 2.82 6.38
C TYR A 320 -8.75 2.43 7.62
N SER A 321 -8.31 2.92 8.79
CA SER A 321 -9.01 2.71 10.05
C SER A 321 -9.71 3.96 10.55
N TRP A 322 -10.86 3.73 11.18
CA TRP A 322 -11.65 4.72 11.90
C TRP A 322 -11.77 4.30 13.36
N VAL A 323 -11.37 5.19 14.27
CA VAL A 323 -11.55 5.02 15.72
C VAL A 323 -12.58 6.00 16.28
N VAL A 324 -13.44 5.52 17.17
CA VAL A 324 -14.30 6.37 18.01
C VAL A 324 -14.03 6.05 19.47
N ALA A 325 -13.81 7.08 20.28
CA ALA A 325 -13.69 6.98 21.72
C ALA A 325 -14.71 7.88 22.43
N TYR A 326 -14.88 7.68 23.73
CA TYR A 326 -15.71 8.51 24.60
C TYR A 326 -14.91 8.98 25.80
N ASN A 327 -14.81 10.29 25.96
CA ASN A 327 -14.16 10.90 27.11
C ASN A 327 -15.24 11.30 28.14
N GLU A 328 -15.23 10.60 29.27
CA GLU A 328 -16.19 10.82 30.36
C GLU A 328 -16.09 12.21 30.99
N SER A 329 -14.89 12.79 31.06
CA SER A 329 -14.64 14.08 31.70
C SER A 329 -15.11 15.23 30.83
N SER A 330 -14.77 15.21 29.54
CA SER A 330 -15.15 16.28 28.61
C SER A 330 -16.53 16.10 27.98
N LYS A 331 -17.15 14.91 28.14
CA LYS A 331 -18.40 14.51 27.46
C LYS A 331 -18.31 14.64 25.93
N LYS A 332 -17.10 14.45 25.38
CA LYS A 332 -16.81 14.49 23.94
C LYS A 332 -16.58 13.09 23.38
N TYR A 333 -16.64 12.99 22.05
CA TYR A 333 -16.36 11.78 21.29
C TYR A 333 -15.12 11.97 20.42
N PRO A 334 -13.90 11.80 20.97
CA PRO A 334 -12.68 11.81 20.17
C PRO A 334 -12.75 10.79 19.03
N ARG A 335 -12.21 11.16 17.87
CA ARG A 335 -12.15 10.29 16.70
C ARG A 335 -10.77 10.34 16.06
N ALA A 336 -10.37 9.25 15.41
CA ALA A 336 -9.17 9.24 14.59
C ALA A 336 -9.42 8.55 13.25
N PHE A 337 -8.77 9.04 12.19
CA PHE A 337 -8.91 8.53 10.83
C PHE A 337 -7.52 8.36 10.22
N ALA A 338 -7.09 7.11 10.06
CA ALA A 338 -5.77 6.80 9.52
C ALA A 338 -5.69 7.18 8.04
N SER A 339 -4.53 7.65 7.57
CA SER A 339 -4.30 7.71 6.12
C SER A 339 -4.46 6.32 5.49
N PRO A 340 -4.91 6.24 4.23
CA PRO A 340 -5.05 4.96 3.57
C PRO A 340 -3.73 4.25 3.32
N VAL A 341 -3.78 2.92 3.36
CA VAL A 341 -2.78 2.02 2.78
C VAL A 341 -3.30 1.58 1.42
N PHE A 342 -2.49 1.72 0.38
CA PHE A 342 -2.88 1.40 -1.00
C PHE A 342 -2.27 0.06 -1.42
N VAL A 343 -3.14 -0.89 -1.82
CA VAL A 343 -2.74 -2.23 -2.23
C VAL A 343 -3.14 -2.46 -3.68
N THR A 344 -2.18 -2.62 -4.57
CA THR A 344 -2.45 -3.02 -5.96
C THR A 344 -2.61 -4.54 -6.03
N SER A 345 -3.66 -5.00 -6.73
CA SER A 345 -3.87 -6.43 -6.99
C SER A 345 -3.23 -6.81 -8.32
N ALA A 346 -2.08 -7.48 -8.27
CA ALA A 346 -1.33 -7.89 -9.46
C ALA A 346 -1.65 -9.35 -9.82
N LEU A 347 -1.77 -9.66 -11.12
CA LEU A 347 -1.92 -11.04 -11.58
C LEU A 347 -0.56 -11.57 -12.02
N ILE A 348 -0.01 -12.51 -11.25
CA ILE A 348 1.24 -13.21 -11.56
C ILE A 348 0.94 -14.67 -11.91
N ASP A 349 1.38 -15.12 -13.09
CA ASP A 349 1.42 -16.53 -13.44
C ASP A 349 2.86 -17.06 -13.29
N ALA A 350 3.08 -17.87 -12.26
CA ALA A 350 4.32 -18.59 -12.00
C ALA A 350 4.12 -20.12 -11.96
N GLY A 351 2.98 -20.63 -12.46
CA GLY A 351 2.63 -22.05 -12.37
C GLY A 351 3.56 -22.99 -13.15
N GLY A 352 4.37 -22.45 -14.06
CA GLY A 352 5.35 -23.21 -14.83
C GLY A 352 6.67 -23.52 -14.11
N PHE A 353 6.84 -23.10 -12.85
CA PHE A 353 8.08 -23.26 -12.09
C PHE A 353 7.92 -24.21 -10.89
N ASP A 354 9.03 -24.79 -10.44
CA ASP A 354 9.07 -25.77 -9.33
C ASP A 354 10.31 -25.55 -8.43
N GLY A 355 10.64 -26.53 -7.59
CA GLY A 355 11.87 -26.51 -6.79
C GLY A 355 11.91 -25.39 -5.75
N SER A 356 12.96 -24.59 -5.78
CA SER A 356 13.23 -23.44 -4.90
C SER A 356 12.66 -22.12 -5.40
N THR A 357 11.71 -22.15 -6.34
CA THR A 357 11.02 -20.96 -6.83
C THR A 357 10.39 -20.18 -5.68
N THR A 358 10.53 -18.85 -5.70
CA THR A 358 9.97 -17.95 -4.67
C THR A 358 8.46 -18.08 -4.60
N ASP A 359 7.90 -18.24 -3.40
CA ASP A 359 6.46 -18.17 -3.18
C ASP A 359 5.98 -16.72 -3.26
N LEU A 360 5.15 -16.44 -4.26
CA LEU A 360 4.62 -15.10 -4.55
C LEU A 360 3.21 -14.89 -3.99
N ALA A 361 2.58 -15.91 -3.37
CA ALA A 361 1.17 -15.84 -2.98
C ALA A 361 0.88 -14.81 -1.87
N GLY A 362 1.83 -14.61 -0.96
CA GLY A 362 1.73 -13.62 0.14
C GLY A 362 2.88 -12.62 0.18
N ALA A 363 3.74 -12.60 -0.83
CA ALA A 363 4.89 -11.70 -0.89
C ALA A 363 4.46 -10.30 -1.35
N ASP A 364 5.14 -9.27 -0.84
CA ASP A 364 5.08 -7.93 -1.44
C ASP A 364 5.76 -7.96 -2.82
N LEU A 365 4.96 -7.80 -3.87
CA LEU A 365 5.39 -7.85 -5.25
C LEU A 365 6.01 -6.52 -5.72
N SER A 366 6.02 -5.48 -4.88
CA SER A 366 6.58 -4.18 -5.24
C SER A 366 8.12 -4.17 -5.20
N ASN A 367 8.71 -5.06 -4.40
CA ASN A 367 10.15 -5.20 -4.28
C ASN A 367 10.56 -6.60 -3.77
N ILE A 368 10.61 -7.57 -4.69
CA ILE A 368 11.00 -8.95 -4.37
C ILE A 368 12.54 -9.02 -4.34
N THR A 369 13.14 -9.00 -3.15
CA THR A 369 14.60 -8.87 -2.94
C THR A 369 15.42 -10.12 -3.28
N SER A 370 14.79 -11.26 -3.52
CA SER A 370 15.46 -12.53 -3.85
C SER A 370 14.56 -13.41 -4.71
N LEU A 371 14.12 -12.89 -5.85
CA LEU A 371 13.31 -13.66 -6.79
C LEU A 371 14.14 -14.84 -7.35
N VAL A 372 13.61 -16.05 -7.19
CA VAL A 372 14.14 -17.29 -7.75
C VAL A 372 13.09 -17.90 -8.64
N LEU A 373 13.48 -18.26 -9.86
CA LEU A 373 12.66 -19.03 -10.81
C LEU A 373 13.41 -20.29 -11.18
N GLU A 374 12.83 -21.45 -10.90
CA GLU A 374 13.48 -22.75 -11.10
C GLU A 374 12.60 -23.71 -11.89
N LYS A 375 13.26 -24.47 -12.77
CA LYS A 375 12.77 -25.75 -13.25
C LYS A 375 13.84 -26.78 -12.93
N SER A 376 13.62 -27.57 -11.89
CA SER A 376 14.61 -28.43 -11.23
C SER A 376 15.33 -29.38 -12.19
N ALA A 377 14.67 -29.78 -13.28
CA ALA A 377 15.25 -30.63 -14.32
C ALA A 377 16.24 -29.91 -15.26
N PHE A 378 16.20 -28.58 -15.34
CA PHE A 378 16.87 -27.80 -16.37
C PHE A 378 17.79 -26.70 -15.82
N GLY A 379 17.39 -26.03 -14.75
CA GLY A 379 18.13 -24.89 -14.24
C GLY A 379 17.31 -23.92 -13.40
N LYS A 380 17.94 -22.82 -12.99
CA LYS A 380 17.29 -21.74 -12.24
C LYS A 380 17.92 -20.38 -12.50
N ILE A 381 17.16 -19.34 -12.19
CA ILE A 381 17.53 -17.93 -12.21
C ILE A 381 17.43 -17.41 -10.77
N VAL A 382 18.45 -16.72 -10.30
CA VAL A 382 18.45 -16.04 -9.00
C VAL A 382 18.75 -14.56 -9.23
N PHE A 383 17.75 -13.70 -9.06
CA PHE A 383 17.92 -12.25 -9.24
C PHE A 383 18.71 -11.65 -8.07
N ALA A 384 19.68 -10.78 -8.39
CA ALA A 384 20.54 -10.15 -7.40
C ALA A 384 19.97 -8.83 -6.85
N GLU A 385 18.97 -8.27 -7.51
CA GLU A 385 18.31 -7.03 -7.15
C GLU A 385 16.80 -7.24 -6.96
N GLY A 386 16.18 -6.28 -6.27
CA GLY A 386 14.74 -6.18 -6.13
C GLY A 386 14.00 -6.17 -7.47
N VAL A 387 12.98 -7.02 -7.59
CA VAL A 387 12.10 -7.10 -8.76
C VAL A 387 10.72 -6.58 -8.40
N ASN A 388 10.19 -5.63 -9.18
CA ASN A 388 8.84 -5.11 -9.03
C ASN A 388 7.90 -5.76 -10.07
N LEU A 389 6.91 -6.52 -9.59
CA LEU A 389 5.90 -7.18 -10.40
C LEU A 389 4.48 -6.58 -10.21
N CYS A 390 4.35 -5.38 -9.67
CA CYS A 390 3.03 -4.74 -9.47
C CYS A 390 2.21 -4.56 -10.75
N GLY A 391 2.88 -4.45 -11.91
CA GLY A 391 2.21 -4.36 -13.21
C GLY A 391 1.55 -5.66 -13.68
N GLY A 392 1.69 -6.75 -12.93
CA GLY A 392 1.33 -8.10 -13.37
C GLY A 392 2.39 -8.70 -14.28
N ALA A 393 2.48 -10.03 -14.31
CA ALA A 393 3.45 -10.74 -15.15
C ALA A 393 3.01 -12.17 -15.43
N ASN A 394 3.11 -12.60 -16.70
CA ASN A 394 3.06 -14.02 -17.04
C ASN A 394 4.49 -14.58 -17.09
N LEU A 395 5.01 -15.01 -15.94
CA LEU A 395 6.36 -15.56 -15.84
C LEU A 395 6.45 -16.92 -16.55
N SER A 396 5.38 -17.73 -16.49
CA SER A 396 5.30 -19.04 -17.15
C SER A 396 5.48 -18.96 -18.67
N GLU A 397 4.96 -17.91 -19.30
CA GLU A 397 5.14 -17.64 -20.73
C GLU A 397 6.43 -16.87 -21.03
N GLY A 398 6.76 -15.90 -20.18
CA GLY A 398 7.85 -14.97 -20.46
C GLY A 398 9.24 -15.41 -20.02
N VAL A 399 9.36 -16.45 -19.20
CA VAL A 399 10.65 -17.01 -18.78
C VAL A 399 10.74 -18.49 -19.18
N LYS A 400 11.70 -18.78 -20.06
CA LYS A 400 11.96 -20.13 -20.56
C LYS A 400 13.23 -20.68 -19.94
N ILE A 401 13.06 -21.66 -19.07
CA ILE A 401 14.14 -22.51 -18.57
C ILE A 401 13.94 -23.89 -19.21
N THR A 402 14.85 -24.29 -20.08
CA THR A 402 14.83 -25.57 -20.80
C THR A 402 16.20 -26.21 -20.78
N GLN A 403 16.34 -27.45 -21.25
CA GLN A 403 17.63 -28.12 -21.31
C GLN A 403 18.69 -27.24 -21.98
N ASN A 404 19.74 -26.91 -21.23
CA ASN A 404 20.85 -26.06 -21.67
C ASN A 404 20.42 -24.71 -22.28
N ARG A 405 19.31 -24.10 -21.84
CA ARG A 405 18.93 -22.76 -22.30
C ARG A 405 18.05 -22.04 -21.30
N ILE A 406 18.42 -20.81 -20.97
CA ILE A 406 17.63 -19.86 -20.18
C ILE A 406 17.39 -18.61 -21.03
N GLU A 407 16.13 -18.21 -21.17
CA GLU A 407 15.72 -17.02 -21.94
C GLU A 407 14.59 -16.31 -21.20
N VAL A 408 14.69 -14.98 -21.08
CA VAL A 408 13.58 -14.12 -20.69
C VAL A 408 13.17 -13.30 -21.92
N VAL A 409 11.88 -13.30 -22.24
CA VAL A 409 11.36 -12.54 -23.37
C VAL A 409 11.29 -11.04 -23.03
N ALA A 410 11.45 -10.20 -24.05
CA ALA A 410 11.50 -8.74 -23.87
C ALA A 410 10.22 -8.09 -23.29
N SER A 411 9.08 -8.79 -23.29
CA SER A 411 7.82 -8.29 -22.71
C SER A 411 7.79 -8.29 -21.17
N LEU A 412 8.86 -8.76 -20.50
CA LEU A 412 9.03 -8.68 -19.04
C LEU A 412 10.19 -7.75 -18.63
N PRO A 413 10.10 -6.44 -18.89
CA PRO A 413 11.19 -5.50 -18.62
C PRO A 413 11.57 -5.41 -17.13
N ALA A 414 10.63 -5.72 -16.23
CA ALA A 414 10.87 -5.78 -14.78
C ALA A 414 11.95 -6.80 -14.39
N LEU A 415 12.17 -7.83 -15.22
CA LEU A 415 13.19 -8.85 -14.99
C LEU A 415 14.56 -8.45 -15.57
N ASN A 416 14.72 -7.28 -16.20
CA ASN A 416 16.01 -6.87 -16.79
C ASN A 416 17.00 -6.43 -15.71
N LYS A 417 17.43 -7.39 -14.90
CA LYS A 417 18.22 -7.19 -13.71
C LYS A 417 19.39 -8.16 -13.71
N PRO A 418 20.52 -7.81 -13.05
CA PRO A 418 21.60 -8.76 -12.83
C PRO A 418 21.08 -10.01 -12.11
N ALA A 419 21.55 -11.17 -12.55
CA ALA A 419 21.11 -12.46 -12.03
C ALA A 419 22.23 -13.50 -12.08
N SER A 420 22.11 -14.52 -11.24
CA SER A 420 22.91 -15.75 -11.35
C SER A 420 22.09 -16.83 -12.03
N LEU A 421 22.61 -17.39 -13.10
CA LEU A 421 21.99 -18.44 -13.90
C LEU A 421 22.67 -19.77 -13.62
N TYR A 422 21.86 -20.83 -13.60
CA TYR A 422 22.31 -22.20 -13.39
C TYR A 422 21.75 -23.07 -14.51
N LEU A 423 22.63 -23.66 -15.33
CA LEU A 423 22.27 -24.66 -16.34
C LEU A 423 22.65 -26.04 -15.82
N CYS A 424 21.66 -26.91 -15.63
CA CYS A 424 21.85 -28.23 -15.03
C CYS A 424 21.95 -29.33 -16.08
N ASN A 425 22.42 -30.51 -15.65
CA ASN A 425 22.48 -31.72 -16.47
C ASN A 425 23.29 -31.54 -17.76
N LEU A 426 24.40 -30.80 -17.68
CA LEU A 426 25.35 -30.65 -18.78
C LEU A 426 26.40 -31.77 -18.71
N ALA A 427 26.74 -32.32 -19.88
CA ALA A 427 27.77 -33.35 -20.03
C ALA A 427 29.03 -32.79 -20.69
N PHE A 428 29.33 -31.51 -20.44
CA PHE A 428 30.51 -30.83 -20.97
C PHE A 428 31.73 -31.07 -20.09
N ILE A 429 32.92 -30.95 -20.69
CA ILE A 429 34.21 -30.97 -20.00
C ILE A 429 34.63 -29.52 -19.71
N ASN A 430 34.59 -28.66 -20.73
CA ASN A 430 34.95 -27.24 -20.65
C ASN A 430 33.82 -26.38 -21.22
N PRO A 431 32.77 -26.09 -20.42
CA PRO A 431 31.62 -25.33 -20.90
C PRO A 431 31.99 -23.87 -21.19
N ARG A 432 31.65 -23.40 -22.39
CA ARG A 432 31.68 -22.01 -22.82
C ARG A 432 30.29 -21.41 -22.77
N ILE A 433 30.15 -20.23 -22.15
CA ILE A 433 28.87 -19.53 -22.04
C ILE A 433 28.58 -18.77 -23.34
N MET A 434 27.37 -18.93 -23.85
CA MET A 434 26.88 -18.28 -25.07
C MET A 434 25.74 -17.32 -24.73
N LYS A 435 25.67 -16.21 -25.47
CA LYS A 435 24.64 -15.18 -25.38
C LYS A 435 24.24 -14.73 -26.79
N ASP A 436 22.96 -14.78 -27.12
CA ASP A 436 22.40 -14.28 -28.39
C ASP A 436 23.13 -14.73 -29.67
N GLY A 437 23.73 -15.93 -29.65
CA GLY A 437 24.38 -16.57 -30.80
C GLY A 437 25.89 -16.44 -30.84
N ALA A 438 26.49 -15.74 -29.86
CA ALA A 438 27.94 -15.55 -29.75
C ALA A 438 28.45 -15.96 -28.37
N GLU A 439 29.76 -16.12 -28.25
CA GLU A 439 30.41 -16.31 -26.95
C GLU A 439 30.19 -15.09 -26.07
N CYS A 440 29.73 -15.34 -24.84
CA CYS A 440 29.47 -14.26 -23.89
C CYS A 440 30.78 -13.84 -23.21
N PRO A 441 31.19 -12.56 -23.31
CA PRO A 441 32.44 -12.11 -22.72
C PRO A 441 32.37 -12.16 -21.19
N PRO A 442 33.49 -12.43 -20.48
CA PRO A 442 33.51 -12.51 -19.00
C PRO A 442 33.04 -11.24 -18.27
N THR A 443 33.08 -10.09 -18.92
CA THR A 443 32.54 -8.81 -18.40
C THR A 443 31.02 -8.78 -18.36
N GLU A 444 30.35 -9.61 -19.16
CA GLU A 444 28.89 -9.75 -19.20
C GLU A 444 28.41 -11.06 -18.58
N CYS A 445 29.17 -12.16 -18.75
CA CYS A 445 28.90 -13.46 -18.18
C CYS A 445 30.08 -13.92 -17.31
N ALA A 446 30.04 -13.64 -16.02
CA ALA A 446 31.10 -14.04 -15.10
C ALA A 446 30.86 -15.47 -14.59
N LEU A 447 31.75 -16.40 -14.94
CA LEU A 447 31.71 -17.78 -14.44
C LEU A 447 31.77 -17.80 -12.90
N ILE A 448 30.88 -18.57 -12.29
CA ILE A 448 30.89 -18.84 -10.83
C ILE A 448 31.49 -20.22 -10.58
N SER A 449 30.94 -21.26 -11.21
CA SER A 449 31.42 -22.64 -11.07
C SER A 449 30.89 -23.55 -12.18
N TYR A 450 31.56 -24.69 -12.39
CA TYR A 450 31.03 -25.82 -13.13
C TYR A 450 31.32 -27.12 -12.38
N GLU A 451 30.33 -27.63 -11.66
CA GLU A 451 30.50 -28.79 -10.78
C GLU A 451 29.28 -29.71 -10.90
N GLY A 452 29.51 -31.02 -10.96
CA GLY A 452 28.43 -32.01 -11.01
C GLY A 452 27.46 -31.85 -12.18
N GLY A 453 27.94 -31.34 -13.33
CA GLY A 453 27.10 -31.06 -14.51
C GLY A 453 26.22 -29.82 -14.37
N THR A 454 26.44 -28.98 -13.36
CA THR A 454 25.76 -27.69 -13.19
C THR A 454 26.73 -26.55 -13.47
N LEU A 455 26.42 -25.74 -14.49
CA LEU A 455 27.15 -24.52 -14.81
C LEU A 455 26.46 -23.32 -14.18
N ALA A 456 27.16 -22.61 -13.29
CA ALA A 456 26.69 -21.40 -12.63
C ALA A 456 27.48 -20.18 -13.12
N PHE A 457 26.79 -19.09 -13.47
CA PHE A 457 27.42 -17.85 -13.91
C PHE A 457 26.51 -16.64 -13.65
N ARG A 458 27.12 -15.46 -13.49
CA ARG A 458 26.41 -14.19 -13.30
C ARG A 458 26.26 -13.45 -14.63
N VAL A 459 25.10 -12.84 -14.84
CA VAL A 459 24.79 -11.99 -15.99
C VAL A 459 24.37 -10.59 -15.52
N ASN A 460 24.57 -9.58 -16.37
CA ASN A 460 24.19 -8.18 -16.06
C ASN A 460 22.72 -7.85 -16.33
N GLY A 461 22.01 -8.72 -17.07
CA GLY A 461 20.62 -8.52 -17.47
C GLY A 461 20.10 -9.71 -18.26
N PHE A 462 18.83 -9.70 -18.64
CA PHE A 462 18.26 -10.83 -19.35
C PHE A 462 18.61 -10.83 -20.85
N SER A 463 18.67 -12.02 -21.42
CA SER A 463 18.92 -12.33 -22.83
C SER A 463 18.70 -13.86 -22.99
N ALA A 464 19.01 -14.44 -24.15
CA ALA A 464 19.08 -15.88 -24.32
C ALA A 464 20.49 -16.39 -24.03
N TYR A 465 20.62 -17.20 -22.97
CA TYR A 465 21.89 -17.80 -22.53
C TYR A 465 21.85 -19.33 -22.64
N TRP A 466 22.96 -19.91 -23.08
CA TRP A 466 23.21 -21.36 -23.09
C TRP A 466 24.69 -21.66 -22.94
N ALA A 467 25.06 -22.94 -22.91
CA ALA A 467 26.46 -23.35 -22.95
C ALA A 467 26.75 -24.27 -24.14
N GLU A 468 28.00 -24.23 -24.61
CA GLU A 468 28.55 -25.15 -25.59
C GLU A 468 29.84 -25.76 -25.04
N GLU A 469 30.25 -26.90 -25.58
CA GLU A 469 31.61 -27.41 -25.32
C GLU A 469 32.62 -26.48 -26.02
N ALA A 470 33.52 -25.88 -25.26
CA ALA A 470 34.63 -25.13 -25.84
C ALA A 470 35.51 -26.10 -26.64
N ALA A 471 36.12 -25.61 -27.73
CA ALA A 471 37.18 -26.36 -28.36
C ALA A 471 38.27 -26.64 -27.32
N CYS A 472 38.70 -27.89 -27.21
CA CYS A 472 39.79 -28.27 -26.32
C CYS A 472 41.05 -27.51 -26.75
N VAL A 473 41.60 -26.70 -25.85
CA VAL A 473 42.85 -25.98 -26.11
C VAL A 473 43.98 -26.91 -25.73
N GLU A 474 44.77 -27.30 -26.73
CA GLU A 474 45.94 -28.15 -26.55
C GLU A 474 46.92 -27.47 -25.57
N ASN A 475 47.32 -28.15 -24.50
CA ASN A 475 48.32 -27.69 -23.55
C ASN A 475 49.58 -28.55 -23.71
N TRP A 476 50.38 -28.16 -24.68
CA TRP A 476 51.58 -28.90 -25.06
C TRP A 476 52.71 -28.71 -24.04
N GLU A 477 53.02 -29.78 -23.33
CA GLU A 477 54.23 -29.91 -22.54
C GLU A 477 55.30 -30.58 -23.40
N CYS A 478 56.31 -29.82 -23.78
CA CYS A 478 57.45 -30.34 -24.53
C CYS A 478 58.63 -30.62 -23.61
N GLY A 479 59.22 -31.81 -23.75
CA GLY A 479 60.52 -32.11 -23.14
C GLY A 479 61.63 -31.22 -23.69
N GLU A 480 62.79 -31.25 -23.03
CA GLU A 480 63.97 -30.56 -23.53
C GLU A 480 64.39 -31.09 -24.92
N TRP A 481 65.02 -30.22 -25.70
CA TRP A 481 65.64 -30.64 -26.94
C TRP A 481 66.72 -31.68 -26.67
N GLY A 482 66.59 -32.84 -27.31
CA GLY A 482 67.56 -33.92 -27.26
C GLY A 482 68.89 -33.55 -27.93
N ALA A 483 69.85 -34.47 -27.88
CA ALA A 483 71.18 -34.24 -28.42
C ALA A 483 71.14 -33.84 -29.91
N CYS A 484 71.95 -32.85 -30.27
CA CYS A 484 72.12 -32.43 -31.65
C CYS A 484 72.86 -33.50 -32.46
N VAL A 485 72.15 -34.24 -33.32
CA VAL A 485 72.72 -35.32 -34.15
C VAL A 485 72.53 -34.95 -35.62
N ASN A 486 73.64 -34.87 -36.37
CA ASN A 486 73.64 -34.45 -37.79
C ASN A 486 73.00 -33.07 -38.05
N GLY A 487 73.14 -32.14 -37.11
CA GLY A 487 72.62 -30.77 -37.24
C GLY A 487 71.14 -30.59 -36.88
N VAL A 488 70.45 -31.65 -36.43
CA VAL A 488 69.04 -31.61 -36.00
C VAL A 488 68.90 -32.12 -34.57
N GLN A 489 68.16 -31.38 -33.74
CA GLN A 489 67.73 -31.78 -32.41
C GLN A 489 66.24 -32.09 -32.42
N ARG A 490 65.81 -33.05 -31.60
CA ARG A 490 64.41 -33.48 -31.49
C ARG A 490 63.91 -33.36 -30.05
N ARG A 491 62.65 -33.00 -29.87
CA ARG A 491 61.95 -33.08 -28.58
C ARG A 491 60.61 -33.79 -28.76
N SER A 492 60.02 -34.25 -27.68
CA SER A 492 58.66 -34.79 -27.68
C SER A 492 57.74 -33.81 -26.97
N CYS A 493 56.62 -33.49 -27.60
CA CYS A 493 55.55 -32.68 -27.05
C CYS A 493 54.34 -33.56 -26.80
N VAL A 494 53.81 -33.53 -25.58
CA VAL A 494 52.58 -34.22 -25.20
C VAL A 494 51.55 -33.16 -24.85
N ASP A 495 50.37 -33.26 -25.46
CA ASP A 495 49.24 -32.45 -25.05
C ASP A 495 48.70 -33.00 -23.73
N SER A 496 48.92 -32.26 -22.66
CA SER A 496 48.47 -32.62 -21.31
C SER A 496 46.95 -32.62 -21.17
N ASN A 497 46.25 -31.91 -22.06
CA ASN A 497 44.80 -31.90 -22.12
C ASN A 497 44.23 -33.03 -23.01
N SER A 498 45.10 -33.78 -23.71
CA SER A 498 44.73 -34.91 -24.57
C SER A 498 43.59 -34.60 -25.56
N CYS A 499 43.62 -33.40 -26.15
CA CYS A 499 42.60 -32.87 -27.04
C CYS A 499 42.47 -33.66 -28.36
N GLY A 500 43.50 -34.41 -28.75
CA GLY A 500 43.48 -35.27 -29.95
C GLY A 500 43.54 -34.51 -31.27
N THR A 501 43.90 -33.23 -31.23
CA THR A 501 44.17 -32.35 -32.37
C THR A 501 45.64 -31.92 -32.34
N ASP A 502 46.20 -31.53 -33.49
CA ASP A 502 47.60 -31.10 -33.65
C ASP A 502 47.71 -29.63 -34.14
N SER A 503 46.69 -28.82 -33.87
CA SER A 503 46.51 -27.50 -34.49
C SER A 503 47.48 -26.43 -34.01
N GLU A 504 47.93 -26.50 -32.75
CA GLU A 504 48.92 -25.61 -32.14
C GLU A 504 50.14 -26.40 -31.64
N LYS A 505 50.39 -27.60 -32.21
CA LYS A 505 51.47 -28.49 -31.79
C LYS A 505 52.84 -27.83 -32.00
N PRO A 506 53.64 -27.62 -30.92
CA PRO A 506 54.96 -27.05 -31.05
C PRO A 506 55.89 -27.95 -31.87
N GLU A 507 56.82 -27.34 -32.60
CA GLU A 507 57.77 -28.07 -33.44
C GLU A 507 58.59 -29.08 -32.61
N GLU A 508 58.67 -30.33 -33.11
CA GLU A 508 59.40 -31.43 -32.48
C GLU A 508 60.79 -31.66 -33.10
N GLU A 509 61.13 -30.97 -34.19
CA GLU A 509 62.45 -30.98 -34.82
C GLU A 509 62.97 -29.54 -35.04
N SER A 510 64.23 -29.28 -34.73
CA SER A 510 64.86 -27.97 -34.97
C SER A 510 66.33 -28.11 -35.31
N MET A 511 66.89 -27.16 -36.06
CA MET A 511 68.31 -27.15 -36.44
C MET A 511 69.17 -26.69 -35.25
N CYS A 512 70.31 -27.33 -35.03
CA CYS A 512 71.18 -27.07 -33.87
C CYS A 512 72.66 -27.04 -34.23
N SER A 513 73.46 -26.39 -33.38
CA SER A 513 74.91 -26.26 -33.52
C SER A 513 75.58 -26.56 -32.18
N THR A 514 76.51 -27.52 -32.15
CA THR A 514 77.17 -27.95 -30.90
C THR A 514 78.16 -26.89 -30.41
N SER A 515 77.92 -26.34 -29.21
CA SER A 515 78.90 -25.51 -28.50
C SER A 515 79.05 -25.94 -27.05
N THR A 516 80.30 -26.01 -26.60
CA THR A 516 80.79 -26.48 -25.30
C THR A 516 80.86 -25.32 -24.29
N THR A 517 80.42 -25.52 -23.03
CA THR A 517 81.19 -25.36 -21.76
C THR A 517 80.33 -25.18 -20.48
N VAL A 518 80.62 -26.04 -19.47
CA VAL A 518 80.72 -25.95 -17.98
C VAL A 518 79.66 -25.20 -17.09
N PRO A 519 79.18 -25.79 -15.96
CA PRO A 519 78.12 -25.29 -15.06
C PRO A 519 78.64 -24.64 -13.73
N PRO A 520 77.75 -24.09 -12.87
CA PRO A 520 77.52 -24.74 -11.56
C PRO A 520 76.09 -24.64 -10.96
N THR A 521 75.65 -25.76 -10.35
CA THR A 521 74.98 -26.01 -9.02
C THR A 521 74.01 -25.00 -8.39
N SER A 522 73.01 -25.33 -7.55
CA SER A 522 72.26 -26.53 -7.10
C SER A 522 71.38 -26.10 -5.90
N SER A 523 70.38 -26.94 -5.54
CA SER A 523 69.75 -27.16 -4.20
C SER A 523 68.28 -26.67 -4.06
N THR A 524 67.25 -27.53 -4.12
CA THR A 524 66.68 -28.46 -3.11
C THR A 524 66.13 -27.77 -1.85
N SER A 525 65.01 -28.13 -1.22
CA SER A 525 63.90 -29.07 -1.48
C SER A 525 62.89 -29.00 -0.31
N THR A 526 61.66 -29.50 -0.53
CA THR A 526 60.81 -30.34 0.37
C THR A 526 60.42 -29.86 1.80
N THR A 527 59.32 -30.21 2.47
CA THR A 527 58.09 -31.03 2.28
C THR A 527 57.27 -31.07 3.58
N LEU A 528 56.02 -31.56 3.47
CA LEU A 528 55.24 -32.44 4.38
C LEU A 528 54.69 -31.82 5.69
N ALA A 529 53.38 -31.78 5.98
CA ALA A 529 52.30 -32.81 6.07
C ALA A 529 52.29 -33.60 7.38
N THR A 530 51.10 -33.77 7.99
CA THR A 530 50.48 -34.96 8.67
C THR A 530 49.46 -34.54 9.77
N THR A 531 48.14 -34.84 9.63
CA THR A 531 47.28 -35.96 10.16
C THR A 531 47.02 -35.91 11.70
N THR A 532 45.90 -36.32 12.35
CA THR A 532 44.74 -37.22 12.08
C THR A 532 43.75 -37.25 13.31
N THR A 533 42.43 -37.53 13.08
CA THR A 533 41.45 -38.40 13.85
C THR A 533 40.99 -38.07 15.31
N LEU A 534 39.82 -38.45 15.90
CA LEU A 534 38.58 -39.24 15.59
C LEU A 534 37.52 -39.09 16.75
N ALA A 535 36.20 -39.26 16.45
CA ALA A 535 35.06 -39.92 17.19
C ALA A 535 34.64 -39.49 18.65
N SER A 536 33.40 -39.59 19.21
CA SER A 536 32.05 -40.16 18.88
C SER A 536 30.98 -39.89 20.00
N THR A 537 29.67 -39.76 19.65
CA THR A 537 28.37 -40.21 20.32
C THR A 537 28.00 -39.79 21.79
N SER A 538 26.75 -39.66 22.32
CA SER A 538 25.38 -40.20 22.08
C SER A 538 24.22 -39.47 22.86
N THR A 539 22.95 -39.68 22.42
CA THR A 539 21.63 -39.91 23.16
C THR A 539 20.75 -38.81 23.84
N SER A 540 19.45 -38.79 23.46
CA SER A 540 18.22 -38.09 23.96
C SER A 540 17.54 -38.81 25.20
N PRO A 541 16.39 -38.39 25.86
CA PRO A 541 15.03 -38.18 25.27
C PRO A 541 13.94 -37.26 26.00
N VAL A 542 12.92 -36.83 25.24
CA VAL A 542 11.41 -36.85 25.39
C VAL A 542 10.66 -36.34 26.66
N THR A 543 9.64 -35.46 26.52
CA THR A 543 8.16 -35.71 26.77
C THR A 543 7.26 -34.44 26.67
N THR A 544 5.98 -34.71 26.34
CA THR A 544 4.79 -33.91 25.92
C THR A 544 3.83 -33.48 27.06
N THR A 545 2.90 -32.52 26.86
CA THR A 545 1.42 -32.64 27.12
C THR A 545 0.57 -31.40 26.73
N GLU A 546 -0.76 -31.55 26.77
CA GLU A 546 -1.84 -31.00 25.90
C GLU A 546 -3.07 -30.47 26.71
N CYS A 547 -4.08 -29.88 26.02
CA CYS A 547 -5.53 -29.69 26.37
C CYS A 547 -5.94 -28.59 27.40
N SER A 548 -7.13 -27.93 27.45
CA SER A 548 -8.42 -27.85 26.69
C SER A 548 -9.42 -26.88 27.41
N GLY A 549 -10.43 -26.29 26.72
CA GLY A 549 -11.84 -26.22 27.25
C GLY A 549 -12.55 -24.88 27.60
N ASN A 550 -13.47 -24.44 26.72
CA ASN A 550 -14.95 -24.20 26.86
C ASN A 550 -15.66 -23.11 27.76
N GLU A 551 -16.62 -22.40 27.11
CA GLU A 551 -18.06 -22.17 27.47
C GLU A 551 -18.66 -20.86 28.11
N THR A 552 -19.61 -20.25 27.34
CA THR A 552 -20.97 -19.67 27.67
C THR A 552 -21.30 -18.23 28.18
N LYS A 553 -22.05 -17.50 27.31
CA LYS A 553 -23.40 -16.82 27.44
C LYS A 553 -23.70 -15.48 28.18
N CYS A 554 -24.35 -14.60 27.38
CA CYS A 554 -25.55 -13.73 27.58
C CYS A 554 -25.55 -12.46 28.48
N VAL A 555 -26.08 -11.32 27.95
CA VAL A 555 -27.27 -10.52 28.43
C VAL A 555 -27.45 -9.15 27.67
N GLU A 556 -28.67 -8.91 27.17
CA GLU A 556 -29.54 -7.71 26.92
C GLU A 556 -29.07 -6.26 26.57
N SER A 557 -29.54 -5.79 25.40
CA SER A 557 -30.47 -4.67 25.05
C SER A 557 -30.33 -3.19 25.54
N GLN A 558 -30.56 -2.28 24.54
CA GLN A 558 -31.29 -0.98 24.53
C GLN A 558 -30.54 0.37 24.40
N VAL A 559 -31.26 1.33 23.74
CA VAL A 559 -31.03 2.76 23.40
C VAL A 559 -30.43 2.99 22.00
N GLU A 560 -31.21 3.12 20.90
CA GLU A 560 -32.14 4.18 20.42
C GLU A 560 -31.52 5.50 19.91
N ASN A 561 -31.69 5.70 18.60
CA ASN A 561 -32.30 6.85 17.90
C ASN A 561 -31.80 8.28 18.17
N PHE A 562 -31.19 8.89 17.13
CA PHE A 562 -31.67 10.16 16.59
C PHE A 562 -31.21 10.36 15.13
N VAL A 563 -32.07 10.99 14.31
CA VAL A 563 -31.88 11.40 12.91
C VAL A 563 -32.12 10.32 11.84
N PHE A 564 -33.38 9.88 11.73
CA PHE A 564 -33.90 9.29 10.50
C PHE A 564 -35.34 9.78 10.31
N ASN A 565 -35.52 10.89 9.59
CA ASN A 565 -36.81 11.28 9.01
C ASN A 565 -36.60 12.31 7.90
N CYS A 566 -36.10 11.83 6.75
CA CYS A 566 -36.41 12.38 5.43
C CYS A 566 -36.18 11.37 4.27
N VAL A 567 -35.83 10.10 4.54
CA VAL A 567 -35.60 9.08 3.49
C VAL A 567 -36.51 7.84 3.63
N ALA A 568 -37.32 7.75 4.69
CA ALA A 568 -38.18 6.59 4.94
C ALA A 568 -39.67 6.95 4.86
N GLY A 569 -40.20 7.02 3.65
CA GLY A 569 -41.65 7.09 3.42
C GLY A 569 -41.98 7.17 1.92
N ALA A 570 -42.56 6.11 1.36
CA ALA A 570 -43.07 5.95 -0.01
C ALA A 570 -42.13 5.37 -1.11
N TRP A 571 -41.55 4.18 -0.86
CA TRP A 571 -40.74 3.43 -1.86
C TRP A 571 -41.54 2.53 -2.82
N THR A 572 -42.85 2.75 -2.98
CA THR A 572 -43.66 2.14 -4.05
C THR A 572 -44.08 3.14 -5.14
N LYS A 573 -43.72 4.43 -5.01
CA LYS A 573 -43.94 5.47 -6.04
C LYS A 573 -42.65 6.05 -6.64
N GLY A 574 -41.49 5.45 -6.37
CA GLY A 574 -40.18 5.93 -6.86
C GLY A 574 -40.00 5.91 -8.39
N VAL A 575 -40.86 5.22 -9.14
CA VAL A 575 -40.83 5.22 -10.61
C VAL A 575 -41.56 6.45 -11.19
N GLU A 576 -42.40 7.14 -10.43
CA GLU A 576 -43.10 8.34 -10.91
C GLU A 576 -42.26 9.62 -10.77
N CYS A 577 -41.28 9.67 -9.87
CA CYS A 577 -40.37 10.81 -9.75
C CYS A 577 -39.47 10.96 -11.00
N ILE A 578 -39.22 9.87 -11.72
CA ILE A 578 -38.45 9.85 -12.97
C ILE A 578 -39.34 10.17 -14.20
N ARG A 579 -40.69 10.14 -14.07
CA ARG A 579 -41.62 10.33 -15.19
C ARG A 579 -42.51 11.56 -15.14
N GLY A 580 -42.54 12.35 -14.07
CA GLY A 580 -43.38 13.55 -14.02
C GLY A 580 -42.92 14.60 -13.02
N CYS A 581 -42.19 15.61 -13.49
CA CYS A 581 -42.24 16.93 -12.87
C CYS A 581 -43.67 17.49 -13.04
N THR A 582 -44.53 17.30 -12.05
CA THR A 582 -45.77 18.05 -11.91
C THR A 582 -45.92 18.55 -10.48
N LYS A 583 -45.69 19.86 -10.34
CA LYS A 583 -45.93 20.77 -9.22
C LYS A 583 -46.49 20.16 -7.92
N LEU A 584 -45.67 20.15 -6.88
CA LEU A 584 -46.10 20.52 -5.53
C LEU A 584 -45.28 21.75 -5.14
N GLY A 585 -45.98 22.84 -4.85
CA GLY A 585 -45.38 24.17 -4.75
C GLY A 585 -44.59 24.35 -3.46
N VAL A 586 -43.28 24.52 -3.60
CA VAL A 586 -42.48 25.62 -3.02
C VAL A 586 -41.30 25.80 -3.99
N GLY A 587 -40.98 27.04 -4.37
CA GLY A 587 -40.15 27.36 -5.54
C GLY A 587 -38.68 26.93 -5.46
N GLY A 588 -38.36 25.73 -5.94
CA GLY A 588 -37.03 25.32 -6.39
C GLY A 588 -37.11 24.77 -7.81
N GLU A 589 -36.35 25.34 -8.74
CA GLU A 589 -36.20 24.76 -10.08
C GLU A 589 -35.40 23.45 -9.99
N CYS A 590 -35.97 22.33 -10.46
CA CYS A 590 -35.21 21.10 -10.65
C CYS A 590 -34.16 21.31 -11.76
N LYS A 591 -32.89 21.47 -11.39
CA LYS A 591 -31.80 21.44 -12.37
C LYS A 591 -31.64 20.01 -12.92
N PRO A 592 -31.44 19.82 -14.24
CA PRO A 592 -31.14 18.51 -14.80
C PRO A 592 -29.82 17.97 -14.22
N LEU A 593 -29.78 16.67 -13.91
CA LEU A 593 -28.56 15.99 -13.45
C LEU A 593 -27.43 16.17 -14.49
N THR A 594 -26.27 16.64 -14.05
CA THR A 594 -25.09 16.77 -14.92
C THR A 594 -24.56 15.38 -15.29
N ASN A 595 -23.76 15.29 -16.36
CA ASN A 595 -23.14 14.03 -16.77
C ASN A 595 -22.22 13.45 -15.68
N GLU A 596 -21.63 14.31 -14.85
CA GLU A 596 -20.81 13.95 -13.69
C GLU A 596 -21.66 13.35 -12.56
N THR A 597 -22.81 13.93 -12.24
CA THR A 597 -23.75 13.35 -11.26
C THR A 597 -24.27 11.98 -11.73
N LEU A 598 -24.49 11.82 -13.03
CA LEU A 598 -24.89 10.54 -13.60
C LEU A 598 -23.75 9.51 -13.59
N LEU A 599 -22.50 9.92 -13.82
CA LEU A 599 -21.35 9.03 -13.69
C LEU A 599 -21.16 8.58 -12.23
N PHE A 600 -21.39 9.49 -11.28
CA PHE A 600 -21.36 9.18 -9.85
C PHE A 600 -22.43 8.16 -9.45
N GLU A 601 -23.70 8.42 -9.78
CA GLU A 601 -24.80 7.48 -9.46
C GLU A 601 -24.63 6.14 -10.19
N TYR A 602 -24.03 6.15 -11.40
CA TYR A 602 -23.64 4.93 -12.09
C TYR A 602 -22.61 4.12 -11.28
N ASN A 603 -21.47 4.73 -10.89
CA ASN A 603 -20.40 4.04 -10.17
C ASN A 603 -20.87 3.50 -8.81
N LYS A 604 -21.65 4.30 -8.07
CA LYS A 604 -22.27 3.91 -6.80
C LYS A 604 -23.22 2.72 -6.96
N THR A 605 -24.10 2.77 -7.97
CA THR A 605 -25.06 1.67 -8.23
C THR A 605 -24.32 0.41 -8.69
N LEU A 606 -23.26 0.56 -9.48
CA LEU A 606 -22.42 -0.55 -9.95
C LEU A 606 -21.75 -1.28 -8.78
N LEU A 607 -21.17 -0.56 -7.83
CA LEU A 607 -20.55 -1.13 -6.63
C LEU A 607 -21.57 -1.93 -5.80
N GLN A 608 -22.75 -1.38 -5.56
CA GLN A 608 -23.82 -2.05 -4.81
C GLN A 608 -24.31 -3.32 -5.51
N VAL A 609 -24.38 -3.32 -6.84
CA VAL A 609 -24.73 -4.52 -7.62
C VAL A 609 -23.64 -5.58 -7.55
N ARG A 610 -22.35 -5.19 -7.63
CA ARG A 610 -21.21 -6.12 -7.51
C ARG A 610 -21.18 -6.83 -6.17
N GLU A 611 -21.46 -6.11 -5.08
CA GLU A 611 -21.56 -6.70 -3.74
C GLU A 611 -22.68 -7.75 -3.66
N LEU A 612 -23.87 -7.40 -4.15
CA LEU A 612 -25.01 -8.31 -4.15
C LEU A 612 -24.77 -9.55 -5.03
N LEU A 613 -24.07 -9.39 -6.15
CA LEU A 613 -23.65 -10.49 -7.01
C LEU A 613 -22.67 -11.42 -6.29
N SER A 614 -21.66 -10.87 -5.65
CA SER A 614 -20.68 -11.63 -4.86
C SER A 614 -21.37 -12.44 -3.75
N ASN A 615 -22.27 -11.80 -3.00
CA ASN A 615 -23.04 -12.46 -1.94
C ASN A 615 -23.96 -13.57 -2.48
N ALA A 616 -24.61 -13.35 -3.62
CA ALA A 616 -25.48 -14.33 -4.26
C ALA A 616 -24.70 -15.53 -4.80
N SER A 617 -23.54 -15.28 -5.43
CA SER A 617 -22.63 -16.32 -5.92
C SER A 617 -22.07 -17.17 -4.78
N ALA A 618 -21.63 -16.54 -3.68
CA ALA A 618 -21.19 -17.24 -2.47
C ALA A 618 -22.30 -18.07 -1.81
N ALA A 619 -23.57 -17.70 -2.02
CA ALA A 619 -24.72 -18.47 -1.58
C ALA A 619 -25.14 -19.60 -2.56
N GLY A 620 -24.40 -19.81 -3.65
CA GLY A 620 -24.64 -20.86 -4.64
C GLY A 620 -25.77 -20.55 -5.64
N LEU A 621 -26.17 -19.28 -5.79
CA LEU A 621 -27.18 -18.88 -6.76
C LEU A 621 -26.61 -18.79 -8.17
N ASN A 622 -27.42 -19.17 -9.16
CA ASN A 622 -27.15 -18.84 -10.55
C ASN A 622 -27.46 -17.36 -10.80
N VAL A 623 -26.40 -16.58 -11.06
CA VAL A 623 -26.45 -15.14 -11.33
C VAL A 623 -25.94 -14.76 -12.74
N SER A 624 -25.82 -15.73 -13.65
CA SER A 624 -25.24 -15.52 -14.97
C SER A 624 -25.98 -14.47 -15.81
N ALA A 625 -27.29 -14.32 -15.59
CA ALA A 625 -28.10 -13.31 -16.27
C ALA A 625 -27.80 -11.89 -15.75
N GLU A 626 -27.66 -11.73 -14.43
CA GLU A 626 -27.33 -10.45 -13.81
C GLU A 626 -25.90 -9.99 -14.13
N GLU A 627 -24.95 -10.93 -14.24
CA GLU A 627 -23.58 -10.63 -14.68
C GLU A 627 -23.52 -10.10 -16.13
N GLU A 628 -24.29 -10.69 -17.05
CA GLU A 628 -24.41 -10.19 -18.42
C GLU A 628 -25.06 -8.80 -18.49
N ILE A 629 -26.03 -8.52 -17.62
CA ILE A 629 -26.65 -7.20 -17.52
C ILE A 629 -25.66 -6.16 -17.00
N VAL A 630 -24.79 -6.51 -16.05
CA VAL A 630 -23.72 -5.62 -15.57
C VAL A 630 -22.72 -5.31 -16.67
N LYS A 631 -22.28 -6.30 -17.46
CA LYS A 631 -21.40 -6.07 -18.62
C LYS A 631 -22.01 -5.09 -19.62
N LYS A 632 -23.32 -5.24 -19.89
CA LYS A 632 -24.05 -4.31 -20.76
C LYS A 632 -24.15 -2.90 -20.18
N ALA A 633 -24.33 -2.76 -18.87
CA ALA A 633 -24.33 -1.46 -18.20
C ALA A 633 -22.96 -0.76 -18.28
N ILE A 634 -21.86 -1.52 -18.22
CA ILE A 634 -20.50 -1.00 -18.40
C ILE A 634 -20.30 -0.45 -19.81
N LEU A 635 -20.67 -1.21 -20.84
CA LEU A 635 -20.59 -0.75 -22.23
C LEU A 635 -21.41 0.53 -22.50
N LEU A 636 -22.58 0.65 -21.85
CA LEU A 636 -23.42 1.85 -21.94
C LEU A 636 -22.78 3.08 -21.26
N ALA A 637 -22.12 2.87 -20.12
CA ALA A 637 -21.39 3.93 -19.45
C ALA A 637 -20.14 4.37 -20.25
N GLU A 638 -19.43 3.43 -20.86
CA GLU A 638 -18.30 3.71 -21.76
C GLU A 638 -18.74 4.54 -22.99
N SER A 639 -19.97 4.36 -23.46
CA SER A 639 -20.59 5.19 -24.51
C SER A 639 -21.19 6.51 -23.99
N LYS A 640 -20.93 6.90 -22.74
CA LYS A 640 -21.45 8.09 -22.04
C LYS A 640 -22.98 8.09 -21.83
N ASP A 641 -23.64 6.94 -21.91
CA ASP A 641 -25.07 6.79 -21.57
C ASP A 641 -25.25 6.31 -20.12
N HIS A 642 -24.78 7.14 -19.18
CA HIS A 642 -24.85 6.85 -17.74
C HIS A 642 -26.29 6.68 -17.25
N ARG A 643 -27.27 7.37 -17.86
CA ARG A 643 -28.70 7.25 -17.49
C ARG A 643 -29.22 5.84 -17.74
N GLN A 644 -28.97 5.31 -18.95
CA GLN A 644 -29.42 3.97 -19.29
C GLN A 644 -28.65 2.91 -18.48
N ALA A 645 -27.37 3.15 -18.22
CA ALA A 645 -26.56 2.29 -17.36
C ALA A 645 -27.08 2.23 -15.91
N ILE A 646 -27.44 3.38 -15.31
CA ILE A 646 -28.04 3.46 -13.97
C ILE A 646 -29.37 2.71 -13.91
N ASP A 647 -30.27 2.92 -14.88
CA ASP A 647 -31.58 2.24 -14.91
C ASP A 647 -31.40 0.71 -14.96
N LEU A 648 -30.44 0.25 -15.76
CA LEU A 648 -30.14 -1.16 -15.90
C LEU A 648 -29.59 -1.75 -14.58
N LEU A 649 -28.61 -1.08 -13.96
CA LEU A 649 -28.04 -1.51 -12.69
C LEU A 649 -29.04 -1.44 -11.53
N SER A 650 -29.91 -0.44 -11.50
CA SER A 650 -30.93 -0.29 -10.46
C SER A 650 -31.95 -1.44 -10.47
N LYS A 651 -32.35 -1.88 -11.67
CA LYS A 651 -33.21 -3.06 -11.85
C LYS A 651 -32.51 -4.35 -11.42
N THR A 652 -31.24 -4.51 -11.80
CA THR A 652 -30.43 -5.67 -11.39
C THR A 652 -30.27 -5.72 -9.88
N ARG A 653 -30.01 -4.58 -9.24
CA ARG A 653 -29.92 -4.45 -7.78
C ARG A 653 -31.19 -4.92 -7.10
N ALA A 654 -32.36 -4.43 -7.53
CA ALA A 654 -33.64 -4.82 -6.95
C ALA A 654 -33.90 -6.32 -7.09
N SER A 655 -33.58 -6.90 -8.26
CA SER A 655 -33.69 -8.34 -8.49
C SER A 655 -32.79 -9.16 -7.56
N LEU A 656 -31.53 -8.76 -7.38
CA LEU A 656 -30.60 -9.44 -6.47
C LEU A 656 -31.00 -9.31 -5.00
N GLN A 657 -31.54 -8.15 -4.59
CA GLN A 657 -32.07 -7.95 -3.25
C GLN A 657 -33.25 -8.89 -2.95
N GLU A 658 -34.15 -9.08 -3.92
CA GLU A 658 -35.26 -10.03 -3.80
C GLU A 658 -34.77 -11.49 -3.74
N LYS A 659 -33.75 -11.86 -4.52
CA LYS A 659 -33.15 -13.20 -4.45
C LYS A 659 -32.50 -13.44 -3.07
N ASN A 660 -31.80 -12.45 -2.53
CA ASN A 660 -31.13 -12.54 -1.23
C ASN A 660 -32.13 -12.58 -0.05
N SER A 661 -33.24 -11.85 -0.10
CA SER A 661 -34.26 -11.89 0.96
C SER A 661 -34.92 -13.28 1.07
N LYS A 662 -35.22 -13.92 -0.07
CA LYS A 662 -35.77 -15.28 -0.11
C LYS A 662 -34.82 -16.33 0.47
N ILE A 663 -33.49 -16.14 0.37
CA ILE A 663 -32.50 -17.02 1.00
C ILE A 663 -32.50 -16.87 2.52
N GLN A 664 -32.57 -15.64 3.04
CA GLN A 664 -32.59 -15.40 4.48
C GLN A 664 -33.85 -16.03 5.10
N GLU A 665 -34.99 -15.95 4.42
CA GLU A 665 -36.22 -16.64 4.83
C GLU A 665 -36.08 -18.16 4.76
N ALA A 666 -35.48 -18.72 3.70
CA ALA A 666 -35.26 -20.17 3.58
C ALA A 666 -34.30 -20.73 4.64
N LYS A 667 -33.25 -20.00 5.00
CA LYS A 667 -32.31 -20.37 6.09
C LYS A 667 -32.98 -20.28 7.47
N LEU A 668 -33.84 -19.29 7.69
CA LEU A 668 -34.61 -19.14 8.94
C LEU A 668 -35.63 -20.28 9.08
N VAL A 669 -36.36 -20.61 8.00
CA VAL A 669 -37.33 -21.72 7.98
C VAL A 669 -36.64 -23.08 8.11
N GLY A 670 -35.50 -23.29 7.44
CA GLY A 670 -34.68 -24.50 7.57
C GLY A 670 -34.09 -24.69 8.97
N GLY A 671 -33.63 -23.61 9.61
CA GLY A 671 -33.17 -23.63 11.00
C GLY A 671 -34.29 -23.93 11.99
N ILE A 672 -35.50 -23.39 11.76
CA ILE A 672 -36.69 -23.70 12.57
C ILE A 672 -37.10 -25.18 12.39
N LEU A 673 -37.05 -25.73 11.18
CA LEU A 673 -37.36 -27.16 10.92
C LEU A 673 -36.34 -28.11 11.56
N GLN A 674 -35.05 -27.76 11.62
CA GLN A 674 -34.03 -28.55 12.32
C GLN A 674 -34.21 -28.55 13.84
N VAL A 675 -34.67 -27.44 14.43
CA VAL A 675 -34.94 -27.35 15.87
C VAL A 675 -36.24 -28.09 16.26
N VAL A 676 -37.25 -28.10 15.38
CA VAL A 676 -38.54 -28.77 15.63
C VAL A 676 -38.44 -30.30 15.47
N GLY A 677 -37.48 -30.82 14.70
CA GLY A 677 -37.24 -32.26 14.56
C GLY A 677 -36.81 -32.99 15.84
N ILE A 678 -36.49 -32.27 16.91
CA ILE A 678 -35.94 -32.84 18.16
C ILE A 678 -36.96 -32.92 19.31
N CYS A 679 -38.10 -32.22 19.23
CA CYS A 679 -39.12 -32.25 20.30
C CYS A 679 -40.51 -32.57 19.76
N GLY A 680 -40.86 -33.86 19.75
CA GLY A 680 -42.22 -34.31 19.52
C GLY A 680 -43.15 -33.86 20.64
N THR A 681 -44.08 -32.95 20.32
CA THR A 681 -45.36 -32.57 20.98
C THR A 681 -45.66 -31.05 21.00
N GLY A 682 -45.09 -30.26 20.07
CA GLY A 682 -45.30 -28.80 20.04
C GLY A 682 -46.14 -28.23 18.88
N LEU A 683 -46.66 -29.05 17.94
CA LEU A 683 -47.21 -28.50 16.68
C LEU A 683 -48.45 -27.60 16.86
N LEU A 684 -49.28 -27.85 17.88
CA LEU A 684 -50.50 -27.07 18.10
C LEU A 684 -50.22 -25.69 18.73
N PHE A 685 -49.19 -25.59 19.58
CA PHE A 685 -48.81 -24.32 20.23
C PHE A 685 -48.12 -23.36 19.27
N VAL A 686 -47.32 -23.87 18.32
CA VAL A 686 -46.64 -23.04 17.31
C VAL A 686 -47.65 -22.46 16.31
N PHE A 687 -48.67 -23.24 15.90
CA PHE A 687 -49.74 -22.72 15.04
C PHE A 687 -50.60 -21.67 15.74
N LEU A 688 -50.89 -21.84 17.03
CA LEU A 688 -51.65 -20.85 17.81
C LEU A 688 -50.82 -19.58 18.09
N ALA A 689 -49.51 -19.71 18.35
CA ALA A 689 -48.62 -18.57 18.53
C ALA A 689 -48.40 -17.80 17.20
N TYR A 690 -48.26 -18.51 16.08
CA TYR A 690 -48.15 -17.91 14.75
C TYR A 690 -49.43 -17.19 14.35
N ALA A 691 -50.60 -17.80 14.58
CA ALA A 691 -51.89 -17.16 14.34
C ALA A 691 -52.11 -15.92 15.24
N HIS A 692 -51.68 -15.99 16.50
CA HIS A 692 -51.76 -14.87 17.44
C HIS A 692 -50.84 -13.69 17.07
N LEU A 693 -49.62 -13.99 16.62
CA LEU A 693 -48.67 -12.97 16.14
C LEU A 693 -49.11 -12.35 14.81
N LYS A 694 -49.72 -13.13 13.92
CA LYS A 694 -50.30 -12.62 12.67
C LYS A 694 -51.47 -11.68 12.95
N ASN A 695 -52.41 -12.05 13.84
CA ASN A 695 -53.52 -11.18 14.25
C ASN A 695 -53.02 -9.88 14.91
N LYS A 696 -52.01 -9.94 15.79
CA LYS A 696 -51.43 -8.74 16.40
C LYS A 696 -50.73 -7.82 15.41
N ARG A 697 -50.21 -8.37 14.30
CA ARG A 697 -49.61 -7.58 13.23
C ARG A 697 -50.67 -6.86 12.40
N GLU A 698 -51.76 -7.56 12.07
CA GLU A 698 -52.91 -7.00 11.35
C GLU A 698 -53.63 -5.93 12.19
N GLU A 699 -53.77 -6.12 13.51
CA GLU A 699 -54.28 -5.08 14.43
C GLU A 699 -53.39 -3.84 14.48
N LYS A 700 -52.06 -4.00 14.52
CA LYS A 700 -51.12 -2.86 14.50
C LYS A 700 -51.10 -2.12 13.17
N GLU A 701 -51.23 -2.82 12.05
CA GLU A 701 -51.36 -2.18 10.73
C GLU A 701 -52.66 -1.40 10.61
N HIS A 702 -53.77 -1.93 11.16
CA HIS A 702 -55.04 -1.22 11.19
C HIS A 702 -55.00 0.01 12.12
N GLU A 703 -54.32 -0.08 13.26
CA GLU A 703 -54.09 1.07 14.16
C GLU A 703 -53.23 2.15 13.49
N LEU A 704 -52.18 1.76 12.77
CA LEU A 704 -51.30 2.69 12.05
C LEU A 704 -52.02 3.38 10.87
N GLN A 705 -52.82 2.63 10.11
CA GLN A 705 -53.67 3.18 9.04
C GLN A 705 -54.71 4.17 9.58
N SER A 706 -55.32 3.84 10.73
CA SER A 706 -56.30 4.72 11.38
C SER A 706 -55.66 6.02 11.90
N ARG A 707 -54.41 5.96 12.40
CA ARG A 707 -53.65 7.15 12.83
C ARG A 707 -53.22 8.03 11.66
N LEU A 708 -52.80 7.44 10.54
CA LEU A 708 -52.46 8.16 9.32
C LEU A 708 -53.69 8.88 8.74
N GLN A 709 -54.87 8.25 8.77
CA GLN A 709 -56.12 8.87 8.34
C GLN A 709 -56.52 10.07 9.23
N LEU A 710 -56.28 9.97 10.54
CA LEU A 710 -56.50 11.05 11.51
C LEU A 710 -55.52 12.22 11.35
N GLU A 711 -54.28 11.96 10.93
CA GLU A 711 -53.29 12.98 10.58
C GLU A 711 -53.64 13.68 9.25
N GLU A 712 -54.09 12.92 8.23
CA GLU A 712 -54.57 13.49 6.96
C GLU A 712 -55.82 14.37 7.14
N GLU A 713 -56.75 13.99 8.02
CA GLU A 713 -57.91 14.84 8.35
C GLU A 713 -57.51 16.10 9.14
N LYS A 714 -56.50 16.02 10.00
CA LYS A 714 -55.93 17.19 10.70
C LYS A 714 -55.25 18.16 9.74
N GLU A 715 -54.45 17.68 8.80
CA GLU A 715 -53.81 18.52 7.79
C GLU A 715 -54.84 19.16 6.87
N ARG A 716 -55.91 18.44 6.50
CA ARG A 716 -57.02 18.99 5.68
C ARG A 716 -57.86 20.03 6.44
N SER A 717 -57.89 19.99 7.78
CA SER A 717 -58.55 21.02 8.60
C SER A 717 -57.72 22.30 8.76
N GLN A 718 -56.39 22.21 8.67
CA GLN A 718 -55.48 23.37 8.77
C GLN A 718 -55.34 24.14 7.44
N SER A 719 -55.76 23.58 6.32
CA SER A 719 -55.71 24.21 5.00
C SER A 719 -56.92 25.11 4.65
N VAL A 720 -57.84 25.36 5.59
CA VAL A 720 -59.07 26.17 5.34
C VAL A 720 -58.99 27.58 5.96
N GLU A 721 -57.88 27.93 6.63
CA GLU A 721 -57.70 29.24 7.28
C GLU A 721 -56.59 30.13 6.68
N TRP A 722 -56.23 29.94 5.41
CA TRP A 722 -55.38 30.87 4.65
C TRP A 722 -56.02 31.29 3.33
#